data_AF-A0A7S4G8R2-F1
#
_entry.id   AF-A0A7S4G8R2-F1
#
_cell.length_a   1.000
_cell.length_b   1.000
_cell.length_c   1.000
_cell.angle_alpha   90.00
_cell.angle_beta   90.00
_cell.angle_gamma   90.00
#
_symmetry.space_group_name_H-M   'P 1'
#
loop_
_entity.id
_entity.type
_entity.pdbx_description
1 polymer ?
#
loop_
_entity_poly.entity_id
_entity_poly.type
_entity_poly.pdbx_seq_one_letter_code
_entity_poly.pdbx_strand_id
1 'polypeptide(L)'
;MAAEVKSSAPVSAAERKEEGSPFAETMPADSNFLATQTPKRLQAMERQLELERDVKAELQAQLTEEEQYRRRIEAERDREKAMRQAAESQASIWQETGKKMRRDLERLLTQEEQRRRDVEMDRDKAHNQRRAAEVDMTVARQQLLAEVQLRREAEQKLSKERDQSEWAKKTEEMEERVKFLEAALEQQKSDALDVEQMLQKEKDDLETLVAQEREEVRVRQAEMDRLTNELKMTENYMKVEKAETDKLKQAAAKEKEAASKARSGAVKEKEELEQTRAEVDRSHNKIKDEQRQIETERKQIESERQTLKEAEERAKEAERQHEAARSKLEAETAEAEHLTAMARSQKREMERAEEQYAGERQELAEARAVEAAAREDWERSVAQAKKELEEWEASKLATQKKWTKWMKAQAEAGRNPTPEALEAASAAQREYQEAQAVAEKEGAEALAADSIAAKEWDELQQARKETEREMEEFTAAQARVVKEREMLQVAAAEQQSEQLKAEEKAQERERLYNDMDAGRQEMAKKQETMRQQLQELQESKVRLQREAERLEDEKIRMEQEQQAWEETKQRMMQDHGDAEDEREYTRKEVEAERLQLQEEKEAMEQERLQWDNTRTHLEAELGRMQARVAELMGPDMDHSDTSSAGGSRGAIKAIRNSHSAEGRRSVPDRAADDLPGLNQLREEFETFRRQRREAWQQGRQSHQQQERQWLNNYLGSGATNPTRSVTPGAGGSIPHPGLRTAGKVTDWNIFRSVAIPLGTFVHLKLSFQRADLGQSGQLDLTKLSWAQKQGGIPNTIPADQLRWMVQSVDAGHSGVVSFWEFLGIQMFLMMRLGEKGFDFREWLTFVAKSWHPNHFPSRSSPMPSMSQELPHPFNMSY
;
A
#
# COMPACT_ATOMS: atom_id res chain seq x y z
N MET A 1 -18.89 -62.96 23.08
CA MET A 1 -18.58 -63.75 24.29
C MET A 1 -19.90 -64.19 24.92
N ALA A 2 -19.93 -65.34 25.59
CA ALA A 2 -21.14 -65.95 26.15
C ALA A 2 -21.19 -65.82 27.68
N ALA A 3 -22.42 -65.76 28.24
CA ALA A 3 -22.83 -66.18 29.60
C ALA A 3 -24.34 -65.83 29.75
N GLU A 4 -25.23 -66.81 29.85
CA GLU A 4 -25.88 -67.29 31.10
C GLU A 4 -26.88 -66.32 31.75
N VAL A 5 -28.14 -66.76 31.96
CA VAL A 5 -28.76 -66.95 33.29
C VAL A 5 -30.01 -67.87 33.20
N LYS A 6 -29.85 -69.02 33.87
CA LYS A 6 -30.77 -69.97 34.54
C LYS A 6 -32.31 -69.82 34.51
N SER A 7 -32.94 -71.00 34.43
CA SER A 7 -34.35 -71.32 34.69
C SER A 7 -34.65 -71.64 36.17
N SER A 8 -35.92 -71.47 36.59
CA SER A 8 -36.53 -72.29 37.65
C SER A 8 -38.08 -72.34 37.53
N ALA A 9 -38.65 -73.41 38.09
CA ALA A 9 -40.06 -73.68 38.37
C ALA A 9 -40.08 -74.69 39.56
N PRO A 10 -41.21 -75.22 40.07
CA PRO A 10 -42.64 -74.83 39.97
C PRO A 10 -43.26 -74.67 41.39
N VAL A 11 -44.60 -74.69 41.54
CA VAL A 11 -45.37 -75.59 42.44
C VAL A 11 -46.84 -75.16 42.59
N SER A 12 -47.72 -76.17 42.62
CA SER A 12 -49.17 -76.12 42.82
C SER A 12 -49.62 -75.96 44.28
N ALA A 13 -50.80 -75.37 44.51
CA ALA A 13 -51.49 -75.42 45.79
C ALA A 13 -52.92 -75.98 45.63
N ALA A 14 -53.25 -76.98 46.45
CA ALA A 14 -54.59 -77.49 46.67
C ALA A 14 -54.71 -77.82 48.17
N GLU A 15 -55.83 -77.46 48.82
CA GLU A 15 -56.53 -78.26 49.84
C GLU A 15 -57.65 -77.49 50.58
N ARG A 16 -58.83 -78.13 50.67
CA ARG A 16 -59.85 -78.09 51.76
C ARG A 16 -60.56 -76.74 52.05
N LYS A 17 -61.85 -76.70 52.39
CA LYS A 17 -62.63 -77.61 53.25
C LYS A 17 -64.11 -77.73 52.86
N GLU A 18 -64.68 -78.89 53.14
CA GLU A 18 -66.12 -79.10 53.34
C GLU A 18 -66.49 -78.85 54.82
N GLU A 19 -67.69 -78.33 55.08
CA GLU A 19 -68.39 -78.52 56.36
C GLU A 19 -69.88 -78.80 56.08
N GLY A 20 -70.40 -79.92 56.62
CA GLY A 20 -71.85 -80.11 56.81
C GLY A 20 -72.33 -79.29 58.03
N SER A 21 -73.59 -79.29 58.46
CA SER A 21 -74.60 -80.34 58.44
C SER A 21 -75.95 -79.71 58.94
N PRO A 22 -76.87 -80.36 59.66
CA PRO A 22 -78.21 -80.61 59.12
C PRO A 22 -79.34 -79.86 59.87
N PHE A 23 -80.53 -79.81 59.30
CA PHE A 23 -81.76 -79.86 60.10
C PHE A 23 -82.89 -80.50 59.31
N ALA A 24 -83.48 -81.56 59.87
CA ALA A 24 -84.72 -82.14 59.40
C ALA A 24 -85.77 -81.87 60.47
N GLU A 25 -86.89 -81.25 60.09
CA GLU A 25 -88.02 -81.13 61.00
C GLU A 25 -89.34 -81.41 60.28
N THR A 26 -90.19 -82.15 60.97
CA THR A 26 -91.42 -82.75 60.50
C THR A 26 -92.60 -81.78 60.57
N MET A 27 -93.60 -81.93 59.71
CA MET A 27 -95.04 -81.76 60.03
C MET A 27 -95.90 -82.28 58.85
N PRO A 28 -97.23 -82.50 59.01
CA PRO A 28 -97.84 -83.75 58.57
C PRO A 28 -98.58 -83.69 57.24
N ALA A 29 -98.88 -84.88 56.73
CA ALA A 29 -99.96 -85.06 55.78
C ALA A 29 -101.30 -84.87 56.52
N ASP A 30 -102.13 -83.96 56.04
CA ASP A 30 -103.55 -83.95 56.36
C ASP A 30 -104.40 -83.79 55.09
N SER A 31 -105.55 -84.44 55.10
CA SER A 31 -106.28 -84.79 53.88
C SER A 31 -107.42 -83.83 53.53
N ASN A 32 -107.77 -83.79 52.25
CA ASN A 32 -109.09 -83.41 51.72
C ASN A 32 -109.69 -82.07 52.16
N PHE A 33 -109.53 -81.03 51.34
CA PHE A 33 -110.68 -80.16 51.01
C PHE A 33 -110.56 -79.52 49.61
N LEU A 34 -111.70 -79.44 48.90
CA LEU A 34 -111.93 -78.70 47.64
C LEU A 34 -111.20 -79.14 46.36
N ALA A 35 -111.60 -80.31 45.86
CA ALA A 35 -111.64 -80.54 44.41
C ALA A 35 -112.75 -79.67 43.78
N THR A 36 -112.39 -78.71 42.90
CA THR A 36 -113.20 -78.11 41.77
C THR A 36 -112.54 -76.87 41.11
N GLN A 37 -111.23 -76.58 41.31
CA GLN A 37 -110.52 -75.48 40.60
C GLN A 37 -109.18 -75.91 39.97
N THR A 38 -109.05 -77.15 39.52
CA THR A 38 -107.77 -77.71 39.07
C THR A 38 -107.15 -77.11 37.79
N PRO A 39 -107.86 -76.76 36.70
CA PRO A 39 -107.18 -76.27 35.49
C PRO A 39 -106.66 -74.82 35.61
N LYS A 40 -107.39 -73.92 36.28
CA LYS A 40 -107.00 -72.50 36.39
C LYS A 40 -105.79 -72.30 37.32
N ARG A 41 -105.66 -73.09 38.38
CA ARG A 41 -104.53 -73.00 39.32
C ARG A 41 -103.24 -73.56 38.73
N LEU A 42 -103.33 -74.62 37.91
CA LEU A 42 -102.21 -75.13 37.12
C LEU A 42 -101.74 -74.11 36.08
N GLN A 43 -102.64 -73.52 35.28
CA GLN A 43 -102.28 -72.45 34.34
C GLN A 43 -101.67 -71.21 35.02
N ALA A 44 -102.11 -70.87 36.23
CA ALA A 44 -101.52 -69.78 37.00
C ALA A 44 -100.08 -70.11 37.45
N MET A 45 -99.84 -71.34 37.93
CA MET A 45 -98.50 -71.82 38.27
C MET A 45 -97.58 -71.95 37.07
N GLU A 46 -98.08 -72.43 35.92
CA GLU A 46 -97.30 -72.52 34.68
C GLU A 46 -96.87 -71.14 34.20
N ARG A 47 -97.79 -70.16 34.16
CA ARG A 47 -97.45 -68.76 33.85
C ARG A 47 -96.49 -68.14 34.85
N GLN A 48 -96.60 -68.48 36.13
CA GLN A 48 -95.67 -67.99 37.15
C GLN A 48 -94.27 -68.58 36.95
N LEU A 49 -94.15 -69.87 36.65
CA LEU A 49 -92.88 -70.52 36.30
C LEU A 49 -92.29 -70.03 34.98
N GLU A 50 -93.13 -69.61 34.03
CA GLU A 50 -92.72 -69.00 32.76
C GLU A 50 -92.16 -67.58 33.00
N LEU A 51 -92.87 -66.75 33.77
CA LEU A 51 -92.36 -65.44 34.21
C LEU A 51 -91.07 -65.55 35.05
N GLU A 52 -90.96 -66.55 35.93
CA GLU A 52 -89.72 -66.79 36.70
C GLU A 52 -88.54 -67.23 35.80
N ARG A 53 -88.81 -67.91 34.68
CA ARG A 53 -87.79 -68.23 33.67
C ARG A 53 -87.40 -67.01 32.86
N ASP A 54 -88.36 -66.19 32.43
CA ASP A 54 -88.11 -64.98 31.66
C ASP A 54 -87.32 -63.95 32.47
N VAL A 55 -87.73 -63.68 33.72
CA VAL A 55 -86.98 -62.80 34.65
C VAL A 55 -85.58 -63.34 34.93
N LYS A 56 -85.41 -64.66 35.03
CA LYS A 56 -84.09 -65.27 35.22
C LYS A 56 -83.22 -65.19 33.97
N ALA A 57 -83.80 -65.31 32.77
CA ALA A 57 -83.10 -65.11 31.52
C ALA A 57 -82.70 -63.64 31.32
N GLU A 58 -83.56 -62.70 31.69
CA GLU A 58 -83.29 -61.26 31.65
C GLU A 58 -82.17 -60.87 32.63
N LEU A 59 -82.20 -61.38 33.86
CA LEU A 59 -81.11 -61.20 34.83
C LEU A 59 -79.78 -61.81 34.35
N GLN A 60 -79.82 -62.96 33.66
CA GLN A 60 -78.63 -63.54 33.04
C GLN A 60 -78.12 -62.69 31.87
N ALA A 61 -79.00 -62.14 31.04
CA ALA A 61 -78.63 -61.21 29.97
C ALA A 61 -77.95 -59.94 30.54
N GLN A 62 -78.57 -59.31 31.54
CA GLN A 62 -78.02 -58.13 32.24
C GLN A 62 -76.64 -58.40 32.85
N LEU A 63 -76.44 -59.57 33.49
CA LEU A 63 -75.12 -59.97 33.99
C LEU A 63 -74.08 -60.12 32.86
N THR A 64 -74.46 -60.68 31.70
CA THR A 64 -73.53 -60.78 30.57
C THR A 64 -73.22 -59.43 29.91
N GLU A 65 -74.16 -58.49 29.91
CA GLU A 65 -73.92 -57.12 29.46
C GLU A 65 -73.02 -56.35 30.45
N GLU A 66 -73.23 -56.52 31.75
CA GLU A 66 -72.38 -55.91 32.78
C GLU A 66 -70.93 -56.44 32.70
N GLU A 67 -70.75 -57.75 32.52
CA GLU A 67 -69.42 -58.33 32.26
C GLU A 67 -68.77 -57.78 30.99
N GLN A 68 -69.53 -57.63 29.90
CA GLN A 68 -69.01 -57.03 28.67
C GLN A 68 -68.63 -55.56 28.87
N TYR A 69 -69.40 -54.80 29.65
CA TYR A 69 -69.11 -53.41 30.00
C TYR A 69 -67.85 -53.29 30.86
N ARG A 70 -67.70 -54.14 31.88
CA ARG A 70 -66.48 -54.23 32.70
C ARG A 70 -65.24 -54.56 31.85
N ARG A 71 -65.33 -55.54 30.95
CA ARG A 71 -64.23 -55.89 30.01
C ARG A 71 -63.88 -54.75 29.05
N ARG A 72 -64.86 -53.93 28.61
CA ARG A 72 -64.59 -52.73 27.80
C ARG A 72 -63.84 -51.66 28.60
N ILE A 73 -64.25 -51.40 29.84
CA ILE A 73 -63.56 -50.46 30.74
C ILE A 73 -62.13 -50.91 31.05
N GLU A 74 -61.91 -52.21 31.28
CA GLU A 74 -60.56 -52.75 31.49
C GLU A 74 -59.69 -52.60 30.23
N ALA A 75 -60.23 -52.92 29.05
CA ALA A 75 -59.53 -52.73 27.78
C ALA A 75 -59.20 -51.25 27.49
N GLU A 76 -60.06 -50.30 27.86
CA GLU A 76 -59.75 -48.87 27.75
C GLU A 76 -58.69 -48.42 28.75
N ARG A 77 -58.74 -48.88 30.01
CA ARG A 77 -57.68 -48.60 31.00
C ARG A 77 -56.34 -49.15 30.57
N ASP A 78 -56.30 -50.31 29.92
CA ASP A 78 -55.04 -50.89 29.42
C ASP A 78 -54.52 -50.17 28.17
N ARG A 79 -55.41 -49.67 27.29
CA ARG A 79 -55.03 -48.72 26.23
C ARG A 79 -54.49 -47.40 26.79
N GLU A 80 -55.12 -46.87 27.83
CA GLU A 80 -54.68 -45.64 28.50
C GLU A 80 -53.30 -45.80 29.15
N LYS A 81 -53.05 -46.94 29.83
CA LYS A 81 -51.71 -47.31 30.34
C LYS A 81 -50.68 -47.40 29.21
N ALA A 82 -51.02 -48.06 28.10
CA ALA A 82 -50.12 -48.18 26.94
C ALA A 82 -49.80 -46.81 26.31
N MET A 83 -50.79 -45.92 26.21
CA MET A 83 -50.58 -44.54 25.75
C MET A 83 -49.71 -43.72 26.71
N ARG A 84 -49.89 -43.86 28.03
CA ARG A 84 -49.00 -43.24 29.03
C ARG A 84 -47.56 -43.74 28.91
N GLN A 85 -47.36 -45.06 28.81
CA GLN A 85 -46.02 -45.65 28.63
C GLN A 85 -45.37 -45.22 27.31
N ALA A 86 -46.14 -45.11 26.23
CA ALA A 86 -45.65 -44.56 24.97
C ALA A 86 -45.21 -43.09 25.13
N ALA A 87 -46.02 -42.24 25.77
CA ALA A 87 -45.68 -40.84 26.04
C ALA A 87 -44.44 -40.71 26.95
N GLU A 88 -44.32 -41.51 28.01
CA GLU A 88 -43.15 -41.57 28.89
C GLU A 88 -41.89 -42.00 28.12
N SER A 89 -41.99 -42.99 27.23
CA SER A 89 -40.86 -43.42 26.39
C SER A 89 -40.40 -42.31 25.44
N GLN A 90 -41.34 -41.58 24.81
CA GLN A 90 -41.01 -40.43 23.96
C GLN A 90 -40.39 -39.28 24.77
N ALA A 91 -40.94 -38.96 25.94
CA ALA A 91 -40.38 -37.95 26.83
C ALA A 91 -38.93 -38.30 27.27
N SER A 92 -38.65 -39.57 27.52
CA SER A 92 -37.29 -40.06 27.80
C SER A 92 -36.35 -39.83 26.61
N ILE A 93 -36.77 -40.20 25.39
CA ILE A 93 -36.00 -39.97 24.15
C ILE A 93 -35.71 -38.47 23.94
N TRP A 94 -36.70 -37.60 24.17
CA TRP A 94 -36.51 -36.14 24.11
C TRP A 94 -35.53 -35.61 25.17
N GLN A 95 -35.56 -36.16 26.39
CA GLN A 95 -34.56 -35.80 27.40
C GLN A 95 -33.15 -36.27 27.05
N GLU A 96 -32.98 -37.49 26.50
CA GLU A 96 -31.67 -38.01 26.11
C GLU A 96 -31.09 -37.27 24.89
N THR A 97 -31.90 -36.99 23.88
CA THR A 97 -31.49 -36.18 22.73
C THR A 97 -31.15 -34.75 23.15
N GLY A 98 -31.93 -34.12 24.02
CA GLY A 98 -31.59 -32.82 24.62
C GLY A 98 -30.30 -32.83 25.46
N LYS A 99 -30.04 -33.90 26.21
CA LYS A 99 -28.76 -34.10 26.94
C LYS A 99 -27.58 -34.30 25.98
N LYS A 100 -27.76 -35.03 24.88
CA LYS A 100 -26.75 -35.21 23.83
C LYS A 100 -26.43 -33.87 23.15
N MET A 101 -27.47 -33.13 22.73
CA MET A 101 -27.33 -31.84 22.06
C MET A 101 -26.60 -30.80 22.93
N ARG A 102 -26.87 -30.77 24.24
CA ARG A 102 -26.09 -29.95 25.20
C ARG A 102 -24.60 -30.34 25.24
N ARG A 103 -24.28 -31.63 25.33
CA ARG A 103 -22.88 -32.11 25.30
C ARG A 103 -22.18 -31.80 23.97
N ASP A 104 -22.88 -31.88 22.86
CA ASP A 104 -22.32 -31.59 21.54
C ASP A 104 -22.14 -30.06 21.34
N LEU A 105 -23.02 -29.22 21.89
CA LEU A 105 -22.83 -27.77 21.98
C LEU A 105 -21.63 -27.40 22.88
N GLU A 106 -21.47 -28.02 24.05
CA GLU A 106 -20.31 -27.82 24.94
C GLU A 106 -18.98 -28.18 24.24
N ARG A 107 -18.97 -29.25 23.44
CA ARG A 107 -17.79 -29.61 22.62
C ARG A 107 -17.50 -28.57 21.54
N LEU A 108 -18.52 -28.09 20.83
CA LEU A 108 -18.34 -27.04 19.83
C LEU A 108 -17.84 -25.74 20.47
N LEU A 109 -18.35 -25.39 21.65
CA LEU A 109 -17.91 -24.20 22.40
C LEU A 109 -16.44 -24.31 22.83
N THR A 110 -16.03 -25.47 23.37
CA THR A 110 -14.62 -25.71 23.73
C THR A 110 -13.69 -25.76 22.51
N GLN A 111 -14.15 -26.28 21.36
CA GLN A 111 -13.40 -26.25 20.10
C GLN A 111 -13.24 -24.82 19.57
N GLU A 112 -14.26 -23.97 19.70
CA GLU A 112 -14.22 -22.58 19.27
C GLU A 112 -13.39 -21.70 20.21
N GLU A 113 -13.41 -21.95 21.52
CA GLU A 113 -12.45 -21.36 22.46
C GLU A 113 -11.01 -21.75 22.12
N GLN A 114 -10.76 -23.01 21.75
CA GLN A 114 -9.43 -23.46 21.35
C GLN A 114 -8.94 -22.72 20.10
N ARG A 115 -9.79 -22.62 19.06
CA ARG A 115 -9.49 -21.82 17.85
C ARG A 115 -9.22 -20.36 18.17
N ARG A 116 -9.96 -19.75 19.10
CA ARG A 116 -9.70 -18.37 19.53
C ARG A 116 -8.33 -18.22 20.18
N ARG A 117 -7.93 -19.17 21.04
CA ARG A 117 -6.57 -19.20 21.64
C ARG A 117 -5.49 -19.40 20.58
N ASP A 118 -5.71 -20.25 19.58
CA ASP A 118 -4.75 -20.50 18.51
C ASP A 118 -4.57 -19.24 17.63
N VAL A 119 -5.68 -18.57 17.25
CA VAL A 119 -5.65 -17.29 16.52
C VAL A 119 -5.01 -16.17 17.34
N GLU A 120 -5.25 -16.11 18.65
CA GLU A 120 -4.62 -15.15 19.55
C GLU A 120 -3.11 -15.41 19.66
N MET A 121 -2.69 -16.67 19.79
CA MET A 121 -1.28 -17.07 19.81
C MET A 121 -0.56 -16.72 18.49
N ASP A 122 -1.21 -16.91 17.35
CA ASP A 122 -0.64 -16.54 16.04
C ASP A 122 -0.60 -15.03 15.84
N ARG A 123 -1.57 -14.29 16.39
CA ARG A 123 -1.55 -12.82 16.44
C ARG A 123 -0.38 -12.30 17.28
N ASP A 124 -0.11 -12.93 18.42
CA ASP A 124 1.03 -12.60 19.28
C ASP A 124 2.37 -12.97 18.63
N LYS A 125 2.48 -14.12 17.95
CA LYS A 125 3.65 -14.45 17.12
C LYS A 125 3.88 -13.38 16.04
N ALA A 126 2.84 -13.00 15.30
CA ALA A 126 2.94 -11.98 14.26
C ALA A 126 3.31 -10.60 14.81
N HIS A 127 2.76 -10.20 15.97
CA HIS A 127 3.13 -8.97 16.66
C HIS A 127 4.60 -8.99 17.13
N ASN A 128 5.05 -10.10 17.70
CA ASN A 128 6.44 -10.26 18.15
C ASN A 128 7.43 -10.30 16.96
N GLN A 129 7.05 -10.92 15.84
CA GLN A 129 7.81 -10.86 14.59
C GLN A 129 7.91 -9.43 14.03
N ARG A 130 6.81 -8.66 14.07
CA ARG A 130 6.84 -7.23 13.69
C ARG A 130 7.77 -6.43 14.59
N ARG A 131 7.72 -6.64 15.91
CA ARG A 131 8.67 -6.01 16.85
C ARG A 131 10.12 -6.40 16.59
N ALA A 132 10.40 -7.66 16.26
CA ALA A 132 11.75 -8.09 15.89
C ALA A 132 12.24 -7.36 14.63
N ALA A 133 11.41 -7.31 13.58
CA ALA A 133 11.72 -6.57 12.36
C ALA A 133 11.86 -5.06 12.57
N GLU A 134 11.06 -4.45 13.46
CA GLU A 134 11.23 -3.04 13.88
C GLU A 134 12.56 -2.83 14.60
N VAL A 135 12.96 -3.73 15.51
CA VAL A 135 14.26 -3.66 16.19
C VAL A 135 15.40 -3.77 15.17
N ASP A 136 15.36 -4.77 14.28
CA ASP A 136 16.37 -4.95 13.22
C ASP A 136 16.46 -3.72 12.30
N MET A 137 15.33 -3.14 11.91
CA MET A 137 15.26 -1.88 11.16
C MET A 137 15.87 -0.70 11.94
N THR A 138 15.67 -0.61 13.25
CA THR A 138 16.30 0.44 14.07
C THR A 138 17.81 0.23 14.22
N VAL A 139 18.28 -1.02 14.32
CA VAL A 139 19.72 -1.35 14.35
C VAL A 139 20.37 -1.02 13.01
N ALA A 140 19.77 -1.44 11.88
CA ALA A 140 20.25 -1.09 10.54
C ALA A 140 20.28 0.44 10.32
N ARG A 141 19.27 1.17 10.81
CA ARG A 141 19.25 2.64 10.76
C ARG A 141 20.38 3.26 11.62
N GLN A 142 20.68 2.71 12.79
CA GLN A 142 21.80 3.17 13.62
C GLN A 142 23.15 2.88 12.95
N GLN A 143 23.32 1.72 12.33
CA GLN A 143 24.52 1.36 11.56
C GLN A 143 24.74 2.32 10.38
N LEU A 144 23.70 2.61 9.59
CA LEU A 144 23.76 3.60 8.50
C LEU A 144 24.10 5.01 9.01
N LEU A 145 23.55 5.42 10.15
CA LEU A 145 23.89 6.72 10.76
C LEU A 145 25.36 6.78 11.22
N ALA A 146 25.89 5.70 11.79
CA ALA A 146 27.30 5.59 12.16
C ALA A 146 28.21 5.58 10.92
N GLU A 147 27.83 4.89 9.85
CA GLU A 147 28.59 4.89 8.59
C GLU A 147 28.60 6.29 7.94
N VAL A 148 27.47 7.00 7.94
CA VAL A 148 27.38 8.39 7.45
C VAL A 148 28.23 9.34 8.29
N GLN A 149 28.34 9.12 9.61
CA GLN A 149 29.26 9.88 10.46
C GLN A 149 30.73 9.60 10.10
N LEU A 150 31.13 8.34 9.98
CA LEU A 150 32.48 7.95 9.59
C LEU A 150 32.87 8.48 8.19
N ARG A 151 31.95 8.45 7.22
CA ARG A 151 32.16 9.04 5.90
C ARG A 151 32.38 10.55 5.97
N ARG A 152 31.58 11.29 6.75
CA ARG A 152 31.77 12.73 6.96
C ARG A 152 33.11 13.06 7.65
N GLU A 153 33.54 12.24 8.60
CA GLU A 153 34.85 12.40 9.23
C GLU A 153 36.00 12.14 8.25
N ALA A 154 35.86 11.14 7.37
CA ALA A 154 36.82 10.86 6.30
C ALA A 154 36.87 12.00 5.27
N GLU A 155 35.71 12.51 4.83
CA GLU A 155 35.61 13.68 3.94
C GLU A 155 36.25 14.93 4.57
N GLN A 156 36.03 15.19 5.87
CA GLN A 156 36.68 16.29 6.58
C GLN A 156 38.20 16.12 6.71
N LYS A 157 38.71 14.89 6.87
CA LYS A 157 40.15 14.61 6.86
C LYS A 157 40.74 14.86 5.47
N LEU A 158 40.12 14.31 4.42
CA LEU A 158 40.53 14.52 3.04
C LEU A 158 40.47 16.00 2.62
N SER A 159 39.49 16.77 3.11
CA SER A 159 39.44 18.22 2.91
C SER A 159 40.65 18.90 3.55
N LYS A 160 40.95 18.60 4.82
CA LYS A 160 42.10 19.18 5.52
C LYS A 160 43.43 18.80 4.88
N GLU A 161 43.58 17.56 4.42
CA GLU A 161 44.77 17.09 3.70
C GLU A 161 44.93 17.78 2.33
N ARG A 162 43.82 18.01 1.61
CA ARG A 162 43.82 18.84 0.38
C ARG A 162 44.20 20.27 0.67
N ASP A 163 43.57 20.91 1.66
CA ASP A 163 43.89 22.28 2.06
C ASP A 163 45.37 22.41 2.45
N GLN A 164 45.89 21.47 3.26
CA GLN A 164 47.32 21.41 3.61
C GLN A 164 48.22 21.20 2.38
N SER A 165 47.82 20.36 1.42
CA SER A 165 48.57 20.13 0.18
C SER A 165 48.57 21.35 -0.74
N GLU A 166 47.47 22.10 -0.81
CA GLU A 166 47.40 23.37 -1.53
C GLU A 166 48.22 24.46 -0.86
N TRP A 167 48.23 24.52 0.47
CA TRP A 167 49.10 25.42 1.23
C TRP A 167 50.58 25.08 1.01
N ALA A 168 50.96 23.80 1.07
CA ALA A 168 52.32 23.33 0.81
C ALA A 168 52.81 23.74 -0.60
N LYS A 169 51.99 23.50 -1.63
CA LYS A 169 52.29 23.92 -3.01
C LYS A 169 52.40 25.44 -3.16
N LYS A 170 51.55 26.21 -2.46
CA LYS A 170 51.65 27.69 -2.46
C LYS A 170 52.91 28.19 -1.75
N THR A 171 53.38 27.51 -0.70
CA THR A 171 54.67 27.83 -0.08
C THR A 171 55.84 27.49 -1.00
N GLU A 172 55.84 26.34 -1.67
CA GLU A 172 56.85 25.98 -2.67
C GLU A 172 56.89 26.98 -3.83
N GLU A 173 55.73 27.34 -4.40
CA GLU A 173 55.65 28.34 -5.47
C GLU A 173 56.11 29.74 -5.02
N MET A 174 55.85 30.12 -3.76
CA MET A 174 56.39 31.37 -3.21
C MET A 174 57.90 31.30 -2.95
N GLU A 175 58.44 30.16 -2.51
CA GLU A 175 59.88 29.97 -2.37
C GLU A 175 60.61 30.02 -3.72
N GLU A 176 60.06 29.41 -4.77
CA GLU A 176 60.61 29.51 -6.13
C GLU A 176 60.58 30.95 -6.65
N ARG A 177 59.48 31.68 -6.43
CA ARG A 177 59.38 33.11 -6.76
C ARG A 177 60.39 33.96 -5.98
N VAL A 178 60.63 33.66 -4.70
CA VAL A 178 61.65 34.34 -3.89
C VAL A 178 63.05 34.05 -4.43
N LYS A 179 63.40 32.78 -4.69
CA LYS A 179 64.69 32.39 -5.28
C LYS A 179 64.92 33.06 -6.65
N PHE A 180 63.88 33.15 -7.49
CA PHE A 180 63.94 33.86 -8.77
C PHE A 180 64.18 35.36 -8.60
N LEU A 181 63.49 36.01 -7.65
CA LEU A 181 63.68 37.44 -7.36
C LEU A 181 65.05 37.73 -6.74
N GLU A 182 65.57 36.85 -5.88
CA GLU A 182 66.92 36.93 -5.32
C GLU A 182 67.99 36.79 -6.42
N ALA A 183 67.84 35.82 -7.32
CA ALA A 183 68.75 35.66 -8.46
C ALA A 183 68.73 36.87 -9.42
N ALA A 184 67.54 37.40 -9.72
CA ALA A 184 67.39 38.61 -10.55
C ALA A 184 67.99 39.86 -9.89
N LEU A 185 67.87 39.97 -8.56
CA LEU A 185 68.45 41.08 -7.79
C LEU A 185 69.98 40.96 -7.68
N GLU A 186 70.54 39.74 -7.61
CA GLU A 186 71.99 39.52 -7.63
C GLU A 186 72.59 39.80 -9.02
N GLN A 187 71.90 39.37 -10.09
CA GLN A 187 72.21 39.75 -11.47
C GLN A 187 72.27 41.29 -11.59
N GLN A 188 71.25 42.00 -11.09
CA GLN A 188 71.19 43.46 -11.15
C GLN A 188 72.32 44.15 -10.36
N LYS A 189 72.83 43.55 -9.27
CA LYS A 189 74.03 44.05 -8.58
C LYS A 189 75.29 43.85 -9.41
N SER A 190 75.43 42.71 -10.09
CA SER A 190 76.55 42.45 -11.00
C SER A 190 76.56 43.47 -12.14
N ASP A 191 75.42 43.66 -12.80
CA ASP A 191 75.27 44.62 -13.90
C ASP A 191 75.57 46.06 -13.42
N ALA A 192 75.18 46.42 -12.19
CA ALA A 192 75.48 47.73 -11.59
C ALA A 192 76.98 47.91 -11.30
N LEU A 193 77.67 46.87 -10.83
CA LEU A 193 79.13 46.86 -10.62
C LEU A 193 79.90 47.00 -11.94
N ASP A 194 79.43 46.37 -13.01
CA ASP A 194 80.03 46.51 -14.34
C ASP A 194 79.82 47.92 -14.91
N VAL A 195 78.65 48.54 -14.69
CA VAL A 195 78.42 49.96 -15.02
C VAL A 195 79.31 50.89 -14.19
N GLU A 196 79.50 50.63 -12.90
CA GLU A 196 80.41 51.42 -12.05
C GLU A 196 81.87 51.31 -12.51
N GLN A 197 82.32 50.11 -12.92
CA GLN A 197 83.64 49.91 -13.54
C GLN A 197 83.78 50.65 -14.88
N MET A 198 82.76 50.64 -15.73
CA MET A 198 82.77 51.41 -16.99
C MET A 198 82.86 52.91 -16.72
N LEU A 199 82.09 53.44 -15.76
CA LEU A 199 82.12 54.86 -15.38
C LEU A 199 83.46 55.26 -14.75
N GLN A 200 84.06 54.41 -13.93
CA GLN A 200 85.37 54.65 -13.35
C GLN A 200 86.47 54.64 -14.44
N LYS A 201 86.38 53.74 -15.42
CA LYS A 201 87.28 53.74 -16.58
C LYS A 201 87.10 54.98 -17.47
N GLU A 202 85.87 55.38 -17.76
CA GLU A 202 85.58 56.59 -18.53
C GLU A 202 86.09 57.85 -17.81
N LYS A 203 85.98 57.89 -16.47
CA LYS A 203 86.60 58.93 -15.65
C LYS A 203 88.12 58.93 -15.75
N ASP A 204 88.77 57.77 -15.66
CA ASP A 204 90.24 57.67 -15.76
C ASP A 204 90.72 58.08 -17.17
N ASP A 205 90.02 57.66 -18.23
CA ASP A 205 90.26 58.09 -19.60
C ASP A 205 90.10 59.63 -19.74
N LEU A 206 89.06 60.22 -19.14
CA LEU A 206 88.87 61.68 -19.10
C LEU A 206 89.96 62.41 -18.29
N GLU A 207 90.45 61.85 -17.18
CA GLU A 207 91.57 62.41 -16.42
C GLU A 207 92.88 62.40 -17.26
N THR A 208 93.11 61.36 -18.08
CA THR A 208 94.27 61.35 -18.99
C THR A 208 94.16 62.40 -20.12
N LEU A 209 92.96 62.62 -20.67
CA LEU A 209 92.71 63.67 -21.67
C LEU A 209 92.93 65.07 -21.08
N VAL A 210 92.44 65.33 -19.87
CA VAL A 210 92.69 66.60 -19.15
C VAL A 210 94.17 66.79 -18.81
N ALA A 211 94.91 65.71 -18.53
CA ALA A 211 96.36 65.77 -18.34
C ALA A 211 97.10 66.11 -19.66
N GLN A 212 96.68 65.55 -20.79
CA GLN A 212 97.21 65.88 -22.12
C GLN A 212 96.95 67.35 -22.49
N GLU A 213 95.71 67.85 -22.31
CA GLU A 213 95.38 69.26 -22.58
C GLU A 213 96.25 70.23 -21.75
N ARG A 214 96.51 69.91 -20.47
CA ARG A 214 97.37 70.73 -19.60
C ARG A 214 98.80 70.81 -20.10
N GLU A 215 99.35 69.74 -20.67
CA GLU A 215 100.70 69.77 -21.25
C GLU A 215 100.71 70.47 -22.63
N GLU A 216 99.66 70.33 -23.46
CA GLU A 216 99.53 71.15 -24.67
C GLU A 216 99.45 72.66 -24.37
N VAL A 217 98.70 73.06 -23.33
CA VAL A 217 98.68 74.46 -22.87
C VAL A 217 100.08 74.90 -22.43
N ARG A 218 100.85 74.03 -21.77
CA ARG A 218 102.24 74.31 -21.36
C ARG A 218 103.18 74.50 -22.55
N VAL A 219 103.04 73.69 -23.60
CA VAL A 219 103.79 73.84 -24.86
C VAL A 219 103.42 75.16 -25.56
N ARG A 220 102.13 75.47 -25.68
CA ARG A 220 101.65 76.74 -26.27
C ARG A 220 102.12 77.97 -25.48
N GLN A 221 102.23 77.86 -24.16
CA GLN A 221 102.80 78.92 -23.31
C GLN A 221 104.30 79.12 -23.59
N ALA A 222 105.07 78.04 -23.78
CA ALA A 222 106.48 78.10 -24.12
C ALA A 222 106.75 78.59 -25.57
N GLU A 223 105.83 78.35 -26.50
CA GLU A 223 105.88 78.92 -27.86
C GLU A 223 105.58 80.43 -27.85
N MET A 224 104.65 80.90 -27.01
CA MET A 224 104.38 82.33 -26.80
C MET A 224 105.62 83.08 -26.29
N ASP A 225 106.38 82.51 -25.34
CA ASP A 225 107.62 83.13 -24.83
C ASP A 225 108.74 83.15 -25.90
N ARG A 226 108.73 82.21 -26.85
CA ARG A 226 109.64 82.16 -27.99
C ARG A 226 109.32 83.25 -29.02
N LEU A 227 108.04 83.36 -29.39
CA LEU A 227 107.52 84.37 -30.32
C LEU A 227 107.64 85.81 -29.77
N THR A 228 107.67 85.98 -28.44
CA THR A 228 107.80 87.30 -27.79
C THR A 228 109.23 87.88 -27.88
N ASN A 229 110.25 87.07 -28.14
CA ASN A 229 111.64 87.55 -28.29
C ASN A 229 112.06 87.82 -29.74
N GLU A 230 111.47 87.14 -30.73
CA GLU A 230 111.79 87.37 -32.15
C GLU A 230 111.13 88.66 -32.69
N LEU A 231 110.04 89.12 -32.07
CA LEU A 231 109.25 90.29 -32.47
C LEU A 231 109.85 91.68 -32.12
N LYS A 232 111.08 91.74 -31.60
CA LYS A 232 111.78 93.00 -31.29
C LYS A 232 112.88 93.39 -32.28
N MET A 233 113.16 92.56 -33.29
CA MET A 233 114.10 92.89 -34.37
C MET A 233 113.34 93.04 -35.69
N THR A 234 113.53 94.20 -36.33
CA THR A 234 113.00 94.60 -37.64
C THR A 234 111.52 95.01 -37.71
N GLU A 235 111.34 96.30 -37.42
CA GLU A 235 110.19 97.16 -37.72
C GLU A 235 110.05 97.44 -39.24
N ASN A 236 108.85 97.86 -39.68
CA ASN A 236 108.52 98.45 -40.99
C ASN A 236 108.79 97.63 -42.28
N TYR A 237 107.72 97.14 -42.92
CA TYR A 237 107.26 97.70 -44.21
C TYR A 237 105.78 97.33 -44.50
N MET A 238 104.98 98.37 -44.75
CA MET A 238 103.63 98.47 -45.36
C MET A 238 102.79 97.19 -45.61
N LYS A 239 101.54 97.08 -45.13
CA LYS A 239 100.33 97.84 -45.55
C LYS A 239 100.10 97.94 -47.06
N VAL A 240 99.38 96.98 -47.65
CA VAL A 240 98.28 97.17 -48.63
C VAL A 240 97.35 95.96 -48.41
N GLU A 241 96.20 96.11 -47.74
CA GLU A 241 94.88 96.50 -48.28
C GLU A 241 94.19 95.31 -49.01
N LYS A 242 93.16 94.65 -48.46
CA LYS A 242 91.75 95.05 -48.23
C LYS A 242 90.92 95.21 -49.52
N ALA A 243 90.24 94.12 -49.92
CA ALA A 243 88.97 94.07 -50.68
C ALA A 243 88.70 92.61 -51.07
N GLU A 244 87.52 92.00 -50.98
CA GLU A 244 86.22 92.34 -50.37
C GLU A 244 85.66 90.98 -49.87
N THR A 245 85.17 90.77 -48.65
CA THR A 245 84.20 91.54 -47.87
C THR A 245 83.05 92.08 -48.71
N ASP A 246 82.07 91.23 -49.01
CA ASP A 246 80.83 91.27 -48.21
C ASP A 246 79.90 90.10 -48.56
N LYS A 247 79.57 89.27 -47.57
CA LYS A 247 78.41 89.38 -46.65
C LYS A 247 77.10 89.00 -47.32
N LEU A 248 76.14 88.66 -46.46
CA LEU A 248 74.73 88.39 -46.76
C LEU A 248 74.51 87.03 -47.45
N LYS A 249 73.77 86.08 -46.88
CA LYS A 249 72.93 86.02 -45.66
C LYS A 249 72.88 84.52 -45.32
N GLN A 250 73.33 84.04 -44.16
CA GLN A 250 72.65 84.15 -42.85
C GLN A 250 71.12 84.06 -42.93
N ALA A 251 70.57 82.99 -42.34
CA ALA A 251 69.15 82.65 -42.25
C ALA A 251 68.45 82.29 -43.58
N ALA A 252 67.58 81.28 -43.62
CA ALA A 252 67.30 80.21 -42.65
C ALA A 252 66.44 79.13 -43.32
N ALA A 253 66.50 77.91 -42.78
CA ALA A 253 65.36 77.00 -42.67
C ALA A 253 64.38 76.93 -43.86
N LYS A 254 64.79 76.25 -44.93
CA LYS A 254 63.95 75.37 -45.78
C LYS A 254 64.87 74.43 -46.56
N GLU A 255 64.34 73.26 -46.90
CA GLU A 255 65.02 72.11 -47.52
C GLU A 255 66.24 71.56 -46.73
N LYS A 256 66.17 70.48 -45.93
CA LYS A 256 65.20 69.38 -45.79
C LYS A 256 64.88 68.60 -47.08
N GLU A 257 64.80 67.28 -46.95
CA GLU A 257 63.90 66.46 -47.76
C GLU A 257 64.19 66.28 -49.28
N ALA A 258 65.41 65.84 -49.63
CA ALA A 258 65.65 65.22 -50.95
C ALA A 258 66.56 63.98 -50.91
N ALA A 259 67.78 64.08 -50.37
CA ALA A 259 68.82 63.07 -50.63
C ALA A 259 68.76 61.76 -49.79
N SER A 260 67.95 61.68 -48.73
CA SER A 260 67.93 60.53 -47.79
C SER A 260 66.74 59.57 -47.99
N LYS A 261 65.85 59.83 -48.96
CA LYS A 261 64.62 59.04 -49.18
C LYS A 261 64.80 57.80 -50.10
N ALA A 262 66.02 57.46 -50.51
CA ALA A 262 66.29 56.47 -51.57
C ALA A 262 66.94 55.14 -51.13
N ARG A 263 67.11 54.87 -49.82
CA ARG A 263 67.73 53.61 -49.32
C ARG A 263 66.98 52.88 -48.19
N SER A 264 65.76 53.29 -47.84
CA SER A 264 64.95 52.65 -46.79
C SER A 264 63.65 51.98 -47.29
N GLY A 265 63.36 52.04 -48.59
CA GLY A 265 62.12 51.45 -49.16
C GLY A 265 62.10 49.92 -49.20
N ALA A 266 63.23 49.28 -49.52
CA ALA A 266 63.30 47.83 -49.79
C ALA A 266 63.35 46.93 -48.53
N VAL A 267 63.45 47.50 -47.32
CA VAL A 267 63.46 46.73 -46.06
C VAL A 267 62.04 46.70 -45.45
N LYS A 268 61.34 47.83 -45.46
CA LYS A 268 59.98 47.92 -44.91
C LYS A 268 58.96 47.09 -45.68
N GLU A 269 59.07 47.04 -47.02
CA GLU A 269 58.17 46.24 -47.85
C GLU A 269 58.32 44.72 -47.58
N LYS A 270 59.47 44.27 -47.05
CA LYS A 270 59.68 42.88 -46.65
C LYS A 270 59.14 42.58 -45.24
N GLU A 271 59.31 43.50 -44.29
CA GLU A 271 58.71 43.40 -42.95
C GLU A 271 57.18 43.49 -42.98
N GLU A 272 56.60 44.34 -43.84
CA GLU A 272 55.15 44.44 -44.03
C GLU A 272 54.56 43.19 -44.70
N LEU A 273 55.30 42.52 -45.60
CA LEU A 273 54.91 41.23 -46.18
C LEU A 273 55.04 40.06 -45.19
N GLU A 274 56.02 40.06 -44.29
CA GLU A 274 56.11 39.05 -43.23
C GLU A 274 55.07 39.28 -42.12
N GLN A 275 54.77 40.54 -41.77
CA GLN A 275 53.67 40.86 -40.85
C GLN A 275 52.30 40.47 -41.44
N THR A 276 52.02 40.77 -42.71
CA THR A 276 50.75 40.37 -43.33
C THR A 276 50.61 38.86 -43.49
N ARG A 277 51.71 38.12 -43.73
CA ARG A 277 51.70 36.64 -43.67
C ARG A 277 51.35 36.13 -42.27
N ALA A 278 52.03 36.65 -41.23
CA ALA A 278 51.76 36.27 -39.85
C ALA A 278 50.32 36.63 -39.41
N GLU A 279 49.77 37.74 -39.89
CA GLU A 279 48.40 38.15 -39.59
C GLU A 279 47.36 37.27 -40.32
N VAL A 280 47.64 36.84 -41.55
CA VAL A 280 46.82 35.85 -42.28
C VAL A 280 46.87 34.48 -41.61
N ASP A 281 48.04 34.01 -41.17
CA ASP A 281 48.17 32.72 -40.48
C ASP A 281 47.48 32.74 -39.09
N ARG A 282 47.59 33.85 -38.35
CA ARG A 282 46.79 34.08 -37.13
C ARG A 282 45.29 34.05 -37.42
N SER A 283 44.85 34.74 -38.46
CA SER A 283 43.44 34.80 -38.86
C SER A 283 42.91 33.43 -39.27
N HIS A 284 43.70 32.66 -40.03
CA HIS A 284 43.35 31.30 -40.46
C HIS A 284 43.30 30.32 -39.28
N ASN A 285 44.23 30.40 -38.33
CA ASN A 285 44.17 29.59 -37.11
C ASN A 285 42.96 29.97 -36.23
N LYS A 286 42.66 31.27 -36.12
CA LYS A 286 41.48 31.76 -35.40
C LYS A 286 40.16 31.26 -36.02
N ILE A 287 40.07 31.26 -37.36
CA ILE A 287 38.93 30.66 -38.09
C ILE A 287 38.85 29.15 -37.86
N LYS A 288 39.98 28.42 -37.79
CA LYS A 288 39.98 26.98 -37.46
C LYS A 288 39.51 26.71 -36.03
N ASP A 289 39.91 27.54 -35.07
CA ASP A 289 39.49 27.38 -33.68
C ASP A 289 38.03 27.80 -33.47
N GLU A 290 37.55 28.84 -34.16
CA GLU A 290 36.13 29.19 -34.23
C GLU A 290 35.29 28.07 -34.90
N GLN A 291 35.79 27.43 -35.97
CA GLN A 291 35.14 26.27 -36.58
C GLN A 291 35.09 25.07 -35.63
N ARG A 292 36.18 24.78 -34.89
CA ARG A 292 36.21 23.73 -33.86
C ARG A 292 35.22 24.02 -32.73
N GLN A 293 35.10 25.29 -32.32
CA GLN A 293 34.16 25.70 -31.29
C GLN A 293 32.70 25.51 -31.75
N ILE A 294 32.37 25.91 -32.98
CA ILE A 294 31.06 25.69 -33.61
C ILE A 294 30.75 24.18 -33.75
N GLU A 295 31.75 23.35 -34.07
CA GLU A 295 31.63 21.89 -34.14
C GLU A 295 31.32 21.27 -32.76
N THR A 296 31.95 21.76 -31.68
CA THR A 296 31.63 21.34 -30.31
C THR A 296 30.26 21.82 -29.84
N GLU A 297 29.90 23.08 -30.12
CA GLU A 297 28.59 23.63 -29.77
C GLU A 297 27.45 22.90 -30.51
N ARG A 298 27.65 22.53 -31.79
CA ARG A 298 26.71 21.67 -32.54
C ARG A 298 26.49 20.31 -31.86
N LYS A 299 27.56 19.62 -31.47
CA LYS A 299 27.47 18.31 -30.81
C LYS A 299 26.77 18.41 -29.44
N GLN A 300 26.98 19.52 -28.75
CA GLN A 300 26.33 19.81 -27.47
C GLN A 300 24.83 20.05 -27.66
N ILE A 301 24.43 20.90 -28.62
CA ILE A 301 23.01 21.12 -28.99
C ILE A 301 22.33 19.82 -29.46
N GLU A 302 23.04 18.94 -30.17
CA GLU A 302 22.50 17.66 -30.62
C GLU A 302 22.27 16.67 -29.45
N SER A 303 23.17 16.65 -28.46
CA SER A 303 22.97 15.89 -27.22
C SER A 303 21.83 16.44 -26.36
N GLU A 304 21.69 17.77 -26.26
CA GLU A 304 20.58 18.43 -25.55
C GLU A 304 19.23 18.16 -26.23
N ARG A 305 19.20 18.03 -27.56
CA ARG A 305 18.01 17.60 -28.31
C ARG A 305 17.64 16.14 -28.08
N GLN A 306 18.60 15.25 -27.82
CA GLN A 306 18.32 13.86 -27.46
C GLN A 306 17.75 13.78 -26.03
N THR A 307 18.34 14.48 -25.05
CA THR A 307 17.82 14.49 -23.68
C THR A 307 16.44 15.14 -23.58
N LEU A 308 16.13 16.17 -24.39
CA LEU A 308 14.79 16.73 -24.52
C LEU A 308 13.76 15.72 -25.05
N LYS A 309 14.12 14.89 -26.04
CA LYS A 309 13.23 13.84 -26.55
C LYS A 309 12.98 12.75 -25.49
N GLU A 310 14.01 12.31 -24.78
CA GLU A 310 13.83 11.38 -23.66
C GLU A 310 12.95 11.96 -22.55
N ALA A 311 13.07 13.26 -22.28
CA ALA A 311 12.22 13.95 -21.32
C ALA A 311 10.75 14.03 -21.79
N GLU A 312 10.49 14.31 -23.07
CA GLU A 312 9.14 14.26 -23.65
C GLU A 312 8.53 12.85 -23.58
N GLU A 313 9.29 11.80 -23.87
CA GLU A 313 8.75 10.43 -23.77
C GLU A 313 8.49 10.02 -22.33
N ARG A 314 9.38 10.35 -21.37
CA ARG A 314 9.11 10.15 -19.94
C ARG A 314 7.89 10.94 -19.45
N ALA A 315 7.66 12.16 -19.97
CA ALA A 315 6.49 12.95 -19.63
C ALA A 315 5.18 12.31 -20.16
N LYS A 316 5.17 11.84 -21.42
CA LYS A 316 4.03 11.12 -22.00
C LYS A 316 3.74 9.80 -21.29
N GLU A 317 4.79 9.10 -20.84
CA GLU A 317 4.64 7.87 -20.05
C GLU A 317 4.03 8.15 -18.67
N ALA A 318 4.50 9.21 -17.99
CA ALA A 318 3.93 9.65 -16.71
C ALA A 318 2.46 10.11 -16.85
N GLU A 319 2.10 10.78 -17.96
CA GLU A 319 0.72 11.20 -18.25
C GLU A 319 -0.22 10.00 -18.41
N ARG A 320 0.19 8.96 -19.18
CA ARG A 320 -0.55 7.69 -19.29
C ARG A 320 -0.73 6.99 -17.95
N GLN A 321 0.31 6.96 -17.12
CA GLN A 321 0.24 6.37 -15.78
C GLN A 321 -0.74 7.16 -14.89
N HIS A 322 -0.77 8.49 -15.02
CA HIS A 322 -1.71 9.34 -14.28
C HIS A 322 -3.17 9.14 -14.72
N GLU A 323 -3.40 8.97 -16.02
CA GLU A 323 -4.73 8.70 -16.59
C GLU A 323 -5.24 7.30 -16.22
N ALA A 324 -4.38 6.28 -16.28
CA ALA A 324 -4.67 4.94 -15.79
C ALA A 324 -4.97 4.91 -14.27
N ALA A 325 -4.24 5.70 -13.47
CA ALA A 325 -4.52 5.85 -12.04
C ALA A 325 -5.86 6.53 -11.78
N ARG A 326 -6.23 7.57 -12.55
CA ARG A 326 -7.55 8.20 -12.46
C ARG A 326 -8.69 7.24 -12.81
N SER A 327 -8.56 6.49 -13.90
CA SER A 327 -9.58 5.52 -14.32
C SER A 327 -9.82 4.41 -13.27
N LYS A 328 -8.77 3.97 -12.57
CA LYS A 328 -8.92 3.06 -11.41
C LYS A 328 -9.66 3.72 -10.24
N LEU A 329 -9.29 4.96 -9.90
CA LEU A 329 -9.94 5.71 -8.82
C LEU A 329 -11.42 5.99 -9.11
N GLU A 330 -11.78 6.28 -10.37
CA GLU A 330 -13.17 6.41 -10.82
C GLU A 330 -13.94 5.10 -10.67
N ALA A 331 -13.34 3.96 -11.03
CA ALA A 331 -13.95 2.63 -10.85
C ALA A 331 -14.16 2.30 -9.35
N GLU A 332 -13.15 2.51 -8.51
CA GLU A 332 -13.24 2.30 -7.04
C GLU A 332 -14.30 3.20 -6.40
N THR A 333 -14.43 4.46 -6.84
CA THR A 333 -15.49 5.36 -6.34
C THR A 333 -16.89 4.92 -6.78
N ALA A 334 -17.06 4.47 -8.02
CA ALA A 334 -18.34 3.94 -8.50
C ALA A 334 -18.76 2.66 -7.74
N GLU A 335 -17.81 1.79 -7.40
CA GLU A 335 -18.06 0.60 -6.58
C GLU A 335 -18.43 0.97 -5.14
N ALA A 336 -17.73 1.94 -4.54
CA ALA A 336 -18.07 2.47 -3.21
C ALA A 336 -19.46 3.13 -3.17
N GLU A 337 -19.86 3.86 -4.21
CA GLU A 337 -21.22 4.40 -4.35
C GLU A 337 -22.27 3.29 -4.47
N HIS A 338 -22.00 2.24 -5.25
CA HIS A 338 -22.89 1.08 -5.39
C HIS A 338 -23.09 0.33 -4.05
N LEU A 339 -22.01 0.05 -3.32
CA LEU A 339 -22.07 -0.55 -1.98
C LEU A 339 -22.84 0.33 -1.00
N THR A 340 -22.64 1.65 -1.06
CA THR A 340 -23.39 2.62 -0.24
C THR A 340 -24.88 2.65 -0.60
N ALA A 341 -25.23 2.49 -1.87
CA ALA A 341 -26.62 2.40 -2.33
C ALA A 341 -27.29 1.10 -1.84
N MET A 342 -26.59 -0.05 -1.90
CA MET A 342 -27.10 -1.31 -1.35
C MET A 342 -27.33 -1.23 0.17
N ALA A 343 -26.38 -0.68 0.92
CA ALA A 343 -26.53 -0.48 2.37
C ALA A 343 -27.72 0.43 2.72
N ARG A 344 -27.99 1.47 1.91
CA ARG A 344 -29.18 2.32 2.05
C ARG A 344 -30.48 1.58 1.70
N SER A 345 -30.47 0.63 0.76
CA SER A 345 -31.65 -0.21 0.46
C SER A 345 -31.96 -1.14 1.63
N GLN A 346 -30.96 -1.89 2.10
CA GLN A 346 -31.10 -2.79 3.26
C GLN A 346 -31.58 -2.04 4.52
N LYS A 347 -31.07 -0.82 4.77
CA LYS A 347 -31.56 0.00 5.89
C LYS A 347 -33.06 0.32 5.76
N ARG A 348 -33.55 0.67 4.57
CA ARG A 348 -34.98 0.93 4.32
C ARG A 348 -35.83 -0.33 4.42
N GLU A 349 -35.29 -1.49 4.09
CA GLU A 349 -35.97 -2.79 4.27
C GLU A 349 -36.10 -3.13 5.75
N MET A 350 -35.04 -2.92 6.55
CA MET A 350 -35.10 -3.04 8.01
C MET A 350 -36.09 -2.05 8.64
N GLU A 351 -36.07 -0.77 8.24
CA GLU A 351 -37.01 0.25 8.73
C GLU A 351 -38.48 -0.14 8.44
N ARG A 352 -38.80 -0.63 7.23
CA ARG A 352 -40.15 -1.13 6.92
C ARG A 352 -40.54 -2.36 7.74
N ALA A 353 -39.60 -3.28 8.00
CA ALA A 353 -39.87 -4.44 8.84
C ALA A 353 -40.11 -4.05 10.30
N GLU A 354 -39.39 -3.05 10.83
CA GLU A 354 -39.63 -2.49 12.15
C GLU A 354 -41.00 -1.79 12.25
N GLU A 355 -41.42 -1.04 11.21
CA GLU A 355 -42.76 -0.45 11.13
C GLU A 355 -43.86 -1.52 11.11
N GLN A 356 -43.68 -2.60 10.36
CA GLN A 356 -44.62 -3.74 10.33
C GLN A 356 -44.73 -4.41 11.71
N TYR A 357 -43.60 -4.74 12.35
CA TYR A 357 -43.60 -5.30 13.70
C TYR A 357 -44.17 -4.36 14.76
N ALA A 358 -44.04 -3.03 14.59
CA ALA A 358 -44.68 -2.06 15.47
C ALA A 358 -46.21 -2.07 15.32
N GLY A 359 -46.72 -2.19 14.09
CA GLY A 359 -48.14 -2.36 13.79
C GLY A 359 -48.73 -3.62 14.41
N GLU A 360 -48.15 -4.79 14.10
CA GLU A 360 -48.58 -6.09 14.67
C GLU A 360 -48.58 -6.07 16.22
N ARG A 361 -47.59 -5.41 16.82
CA ARG A 361 -47.50 -5.28 18.28
C ARG A 361 -48.57 -4.36 18.87
N GLN A 362 -49.02 -3.35 18.13
CA GLN A 362 -50.15 -2.51 18.54
C GLN A 362 -51.47 -3.28 18.43
N GLU A 363 -51.72 -3.96 17.31
CA GLU A 363 -52.92 -4.80 17.12
C GLU A 363 -53.04 -5.87 18.21
N LEU A 364 -51.94 -6.54 18.55
CA LEU A 364 -51.91 -7.55 19.62
C LEU A 364 -52.08 -6.95 21.03
N ALA A 365 -51.75 -5.67 21.22
CA ALA A 365 -52.04 -4.95 22.47
C ALA A 365 -53.52 -4.54 22.56
N GLU A 366 -54.12 -4.10 21.45
CA GLU A 366 -55.55 -3.77 21.35
C GLU A 366 -56.41 -5.03 21.55
N ALA A 367 -56.08 -6.15 20.91
CA ALA A 367 -56.76 -7.44 21.12
C ALA A 367 -56.75 -7.88 22.60
N ARG A 368 -55.61 -7.75 23.29
CA ARG A 368 -55.50 -8.04 24.74
C ARG A 368 -56.31 -7.08 25.61
N ALA A 369 -56.46 -5.81 25.20
CA ALA A 369 -57.32 -4.87 25.92
C ALA A 369 -58.81 -5.24 25.77
N VAL A 370 -59.23 -5.70 24.61
CA VAL A 370 -60.59 -6.23 24.37
C VAL A 370 -60.85 -7.50 25.20
N GLU A 371 -59.90 -8.45 25.22
CA GLU A 371 -59.98 -9.66 26.05
C GLU A 371 -60.10 -9.32 27.54
N ALA A 372 -59.29 -8.36 28.03
CA ALA A 372 -59.34 -7.91 29.42
C ALA A 372 -60.70 -7.26 29.78
N ALA A 373 -61.25 -6.42 28.89
CA ALA A 373 -62.57 -5.80 29.10
C ALA A 373 -63.70 -6.85 29.14
N ALA A 374 -63.71 -7.80 28.19
CA ALA A 374 -64.67 -8.89 28.15
C ALA A 374 -64.62 -9.76 29.42
N ARG A 375 -63.41 -9.97 29.97
CA ARG A 375 -63.23 -10.68 31.23
C ARG A 375 -63.79 -9.90 32.42
N GLU A 376 -63.59 -8.58 32.50
CA GLU A 376 -64.19 -7.77 33.58
C GLU A 376 -65.72 -7.82 33.54
N ASP A 377 -66.33 -7.76 32.36
CA ASP A 377 -67.79 -7.84 32.20
C ASP A 377 -68.34 -9.22 32.56
N TRP A 378 -67.62 -10.30 32.23
CA TRP A 378 -67.95 -11.65 32.70
C TRP A 378 -67.85 -11.77 34.23
N GLU A 379 -66.77 -11.25 34.84
CA GLU A 379 -66.60 -11.26 36.30
C GLU A 379 -67.71 -10.45 37.03
N ARG A 380 -68.17 -9.33 36.44
CA ARG A 380 -69.35 -8.56 36.91
C ARG A 380 -70.64 -9.38 36.83
N SER A 381 -70.89 -10.05 35.70
CA SER A 381 -72.08 -10.89 35.50
C SER A 381 -72.13 -12.06 36.50
N VAL A 382 -71.00 -12.74 36.71
CA VAL A 382 -70.87 -13.81 37.72
C VAL A 382 -71.10 -13.30 39.14
N ALA A 383 -70.66 -12.08 39.47
CA ALA A 383 -70.92 -11.47 40.77
C ALA A 383 -72.41 -11.13 40.98
N GLN A 384 -73.10 -10.67 39.93
CA GLN A 384 -74.54 -10.43 39.98
C GLN A 384 -75.34 -11.74 40.15
N ALA A 385 -75.05 -12.77 39.35
CA ALA A 385 -75.74 -14.06 39.45
C ALA A 385 -75.58 -14.71 40.84
N LYS A 386 -74.40 -14.56 41.48
CA LYS A 386 -74.20 -15.01 42.87
C LYS A 386 -75.09 -14.27 43.87
N LYS A 387 -75.26 -12.96 43.71
CA LYS A 387 -76.13 -12.15 44.59
C LYS A 387 -77.60 -12.53 44.43
N GLU A 388 -78.05 -12.77 43.20
CA GLU A 388 -79.41 -13.24 42.91
C GLU A 388 -79.68 -14.63 43.51
N LEU A 389 -78.69 -15.53 43.46
CA LEU A 389 -78.75 -16.84 44.14
C LEU A 389 -78.85 -16.72 45.67
N GLU A 390 -78.04 -15.85 46.30
CA GLU A 390 -78.10 -15.59 47.75
C GLU A 390 -79.47 -15.01 48.18
N GLU A 391 -80.05 -14.12 47.37
CA GLU A 391 -81.39 -13.56 47.60
C GLU A 391 -82.49 -14.63 47.48
N TRP A 392 -82.39 -15.53 46.50
CA TRP A 392 -83.31 -16.66 46.33
C TRP A 392 -83.20 -17.68 47.49
N GLU A 393 -82.00 -18.03 47.93
CA GLU A 393 -81.79 -18.91 49.09
C GLU A 393 -82.38 -18.28 50.37
N ALA A 394 -82.26 -16.95 50.54
CA ALA A 394 -82.88 -16.23 51.64
C ALA A 394 -84.42 -16.26 51.59
N SER A 395 -85.03 -16.11 50.39
CA SER A 395 -86.48 -16.24 50.18
C SER A 395 -86.98 -17.65 50.54
N LYS A 396 -86.26 -18.68 50.08
CA LYS A 396 -86.53 -20.09 50.39
C LYS A 396 -86.47 -20.37 51.89
N LEU A 397 -85.46 -19.85 52.59
CA LEU A 397 -85.33 -19.96 54.05
C LEU A 397 -86.44 -19.20 54.80
N ALA A 398 -86.89 -18.05 54.31
CA ALA A 398 -88.01 -17.31 54.88
C ALA A 398 -89.33 -18.10 54.74
N THR A 399 -89.57 -18.72 53.58
CA THR A 399 -90.73 -19.58 53.33
C THR A 399 -90.70 -20.84 54.20
N GLN A 400 -89.53 -21.48 54.38
CA GLN A 400 -89.35 -22.59 55.31
C GLN A 400 -89.66 -22.18 56.76
N LYS A 401 -89.20 -21.01 57.22
CA LYS A 401 -89.53 -20.48 58.56
C LYS A 401 -91.04 -20.28 58.72
N LYS A 402 -91.73 -19.69 57.74
CA LYS A 402 -93.20 -19.53 57.75
C LYS A 402 -93.93 -20.87 57.81
N TRP A 403 -93.49 -21.88 57.05
CA TRP A 403 -94.02 -23.25 57.16
C TRP A 403 -93.88 -23.82 58.58
N THR A 404 -92.72 -23.70 59.22
CA THR A 404 -92.55 -24.18 60.60
C THR A 404 -93.39 -23.41 61.62
N LYS A 405 -93.65 -22.11 61.40
CA LYS A 405 -94.57 -21.29 62.21
C LYS A 405 -96.00 -21.80 62.08
N TRP A 406 -96.47 -22.05 60.85
CA TRP A 406 -97.79 -22.62 60.58
C TRP A 406 -97.97 -24.02 61.20
N MET A 407 -97.01 -24.93 61.00
CA MET A 407 -97.04 -26.28 61.59
C MET A 407 -97.10 -26.24 63.13
N LYS A 408 -96.41 -25.30 63.79
CA LYS A 408 -96.49 -25.10 65.25
C LYS A 408 -97.87 -24.57 65.68
N ALA A 409 -98.38 -23.53 65.02
CA ALA A 409 -99.71 -22.98 65.32
C ALA A 409 -100.82 -24.02 65.12
N GLN A 410 -100.72 -24.85 64.07
CA GLN A 410 -101.66 -25.96 63.84
C GLN A 410 -101.56 -27.03 64.94
N ALA A 411 -100.33 -27.39 65.37
CA ALA A 411 -100.12 -28.35 66.45
C ALA A 411 -100.57 -27.84 67.83
N GLU A 412 -100.52 -26.52 68.07
CA GLU A 412 -101.05 -25.88 69.27
C GLU A 412 -102.59 -25.83 69.26
N ALA A 413 -103.20 -25.40 68.14
CA ALA A 413 -104.65 -25.43 67.97
C ALA A 413 -105.24 -26.86 68.10
N GLY A 414 -104.51 -27.88 67.63
CA GLY A 414 -104.89 -29.29 67.83
C GLY A 414 -104.77 -29.80 69.26
N ARG A 415 -103.98 -29.14 70.13
CA ARG A 415 -103.87 -29.49 71.56
C ARG A 415 -104.86 -28.72 72.44
N ASN A 416 -105.20 -27.48 72.07
CA ASN A 416 -106.08 -26.64 72.86
C ASN A 416 -106.90 -25.71 71.92
N PRO A 417 -108.10 -26.13 71.47
CA PRO A 417 -108.85 -25.45 70.41
C PRO A 417 -109.60 -24.22 70.95
N THR A 418 -108.87 -23.19 71.34
CA THR A 418 -109.45 -21.87 71.61
C THR A 418 -109.71 -21.12 70.30
N PRO A 419 -110.68 -20.18 70.26
CA PRO A 419 -110.93 -19.35 69.07
C PRO A 419 -109.66 -18.61 68.61
N GLU A 420 -108.88 -18.07 69.55
CA GLU A 420 -107.61 -17.39 69.29
C GLU A 420 -106.57 -18.31 68.65
N ALA A 421 -106.47 -19.58 69.08
CA ALA A 421 -105.54 -20.54 68.48
C ALA A 421 -105.96 -20.95 67.05
N LEU A 422 -107.27 -21.07 66.80
CA LEU A 422 -107.81 -21.37 65.46
C LEU A 422 -107.64 -20.17 64.51
N GLU A 423 -107.81 -18.94 65.00
CA GLU A 423 -107.56 -17.72 64.24
C GLU A 423 -106.06 -17.55 63.95
N ALA A 424 -105.18 -17.77 64.93
CA ALA A 424 -103.73 -17.74 64.74
C ALA A 424 -103.23 -18.80 63.75
N ALA A 425 -103.77 -20.02 63.79
CA ALA A 425 -103.47 -21.07 62.81
C ALA A 425 -103.96 -20.68 61.40
N SER A 426 -105.14 -20.08 61.29
CA SER A 426 -105.69 -19.60 60.01
C SER A 426 -104.90 -18.42 59.43
N ALA A 427 -104.44 -17.50 60.27
CA ALA A 427 -103.57 -16.38 59.87
C ALA A 427 -102.19 -16.89 59.41
N ALA A 428 -101.58 -17.80 60.17
CA ALA A 428 -100.32 -18.44 59.78
C ALA A 428 -100.45 -19.26 58.49
N GLN A 429 -101.63 -19.83 58.21
CA GLN A 429 -101.91 -20.53 56.96
C GLN A 429 -101.93 -19.57 55.77
N ARG A 430 -102.53 -18.37 55.91
CA ARG A 430 -102.50 -17.34 54.87
C ARG A 430 -101.09 -16.80 54.65
N GLU A 431 -100.37 -16.48 55.72
CA GLU A 431 -98.95 -16.06 55.63
C GLU A 431 -98.07 -17.10 54.92
N TYR A 432 -98.35 -18.39 55.12
CA TYR A 432 -97.65 -19.49 54.44
C TYR A 432 -98.08 -19.62 52.98
N GLN A 433 -99.38 -19.57 52.67
CA GLN A 433 -99.88 -19.67 51.29
C GLN A 433 -99.43 -18.47 50.42
N GLU A 434 -99.40 -17.26 50.97
CA GLU A 434 -98.86 -16.08 50.29
C GLU A 434 -97.35 -16.22 50.04
N ALA A 435 -96.59 -16.74 51.01
CA ALA A 435 -95.17 -17.00 50.83
C ALA A 435 -94.88 -18.14 49.85
N GLN A 436 -95.72 -19.17 49.85
CA GLN A 436 -95.64 -20.29 48.91
C GLN A 436 -95.94 -19.83 47.48
N ALA A 437 -96.97 -18.99 47.27
CA ALA A 437 -97.28 -18.43 45.96
C ALA A 437 -96.15 -17.53 45.42
N VAL A 438 -95.49 -16.76 46.29
CA VAL A 438 -94.28 -16.00 45.94
C VAL A 438 -93.11 -16.93 45.60
N ALA A 439 -92.83 -17.93 46.44
CA ALA A 439 -91.73 -18.88 46.21
C ALA A 439 -91.95 -19.80 45.00
N GLU A 440 -93.19 -20.13 44.65
CA GLU A 440 -93.54 -20.88 43.43
C GLU A 440 -93.39 -20.00 42.18
N LYS A 441 -93.72 -18.70 42.27
CA LYS A 441 -93.47 -17.74 41.19
C LYS A 441 -91.97 -17.49 40.99
N GLU A 442 -91.24 -17.19 42.05
CA GLU A 442 -89.78 -17.02 42.05
C GLU A 442 -89.07 -18.31 41.62
N GLY A 443 -89.58 -19.48 42.00
CA GLY A 443 -89.07 -20.78 41.56
C GLY A 443 -89.33 -21.07 40.08
N ALA A 444 -90.48 -20.68 39.53
CA ALA A 444 -90.75 -20.79 38.11
C ALA A 444 -89.93 -19.80 37.27
N GLU A 445 -89.72 -18.57 37.78
CA GLU A 445 -88.85 -17.57 37.17
C GLU A 445 -87.37 -18.00 37.24
N ALA A 446 -86.92 -18.59 38.35
CA ALA A 446 -85.58 -19.17 38.48
C ALA A 446 -85.36 -20.39 37.56
N LEU A 447 -86.34 -21.29 37.42
CA LEU A 447 -86.24 -22.42 36.47
C LEU A 447 -86.23 -21.97 35.00
N ALA A 448 -86.93 -20.88 34.69
CA ALA A 448 -86.85 -20.25 33.37
C ALA A 448 -85.48 -19.59 33.14
N ALA A 449 -84.93 -18.92 34.16
CA ALA A 449 -83.58 -18.34 34.14
C ALA A 449 -82.50 -19.42 34.00
N ASP A 450 -82.56 -20.52 34.78
CA ASP A 450 -81.66 -21.68 34.66
C ASP A 450 -81.75 -22.29 33.25
N SER A 451 -82.94 -22.38 32.65
CA SER A 451 -83.10 -22.88 31.28
C SER A 451 -82.56 -21.93 30.20
N ILE A 452 -82.45 -20.63 30.49
CA ILE A 452 -81.82 -19.64 29.60
C ILE A 452 -80.30 -19.69 29.80
N ALA A 453 -79.84 -19.61 31.05
CA ALA A 453 -78.43 -19.72 31.43
C ALA A 453 -77.79 -21.03 30.97
N ALA A 454 -78.53 -22.15 30.95
CA ALA A 454 -78.04 -23.41 30.39
C ALA A 454 -77.81 -23.34 28.86
N LYS A 455 -78.67 -22.62 28.12
CA LYS A 455 -78.49 -22.39 26.68
C LYS A 455 -77.36 -21.41 26.40
N GLU A 456 -77.32 -20.30 27.12
CA GLU A 456 -76.23 -19.33 27.05
C GLU A 456 -74.89 -19.99 27.43
N TRP A 457 -74.88 -20.91 28.39
CA TRP A 457 -73.70 -21.70 28.72
C TRP A 457 -73.30 -22.66 27.59
N ASP A 458 -74.24 -23.38 26.98
CA ASP A 458 -73.94 -24.24 25.83
C ASP A 458 -73.44 -23.42 24.61
N GLU A 459 -74.01 -22.24 24.37
CA GLU A 459 -73.55 -21.29 23.34
C GLU A 459 -72.15 -20.74 23.66
N LEU A 460 -71.88 -20.37 24.93
CA LEU A 460 -70.53 -19.98 25.39
C LEU A 460 -69.52 -21.13 25.29
N GLN A 461 -69.92 -22.38 25.54
CA GLN A 461 -69.06 -23.55 25.33
C GLN A 461 -68.83 -23.86 23.85
N GLN A 462 -69.76 -23.51 22.96
CA GLN A 462 -69.54 -23.59 21.51
C GLN A 462 -68.58 -22.47 21.05
N ALA A 463 -68.86 -21.22 21.40
CA ALA A 463 -68.00 -20.08 21.10
C ALA A 463 -66.58 -20.29 21.64
N ARG A 464 -66.41 -20.83 22.86
CA ARG A 464 -65.10 -21.20 23.40
C ARG A 464 -64.38 -22.26 22.56
N LYS A 465 -65.08 -23.31 22.11
CA LYS A 465 -64.48 -24.34 21.23
C LYS A 465 -64.11 -23.79 19.85
N GLU A 466 -64.81 -22.76 19.40
CA GLU A 466 -64.54 -22.05 18.15
C GLU A 466 -63.30 -21.15 18.31
N THR A 467 -63.20 -20.36 19.39
CA THR A 467 -61.98 -19.57 19.68
C THR A 467 -60.76 -20.43 20.01
N GLU A 468 -60.95 -21.60 20.66
CA GLU A 468 -59.87 -22.59 20.84
C GLU A 468 -59.39 -23.14 19.49
N ARG A 469 -60.29 -23.39 18.51
CA ARG A 469 -59.90 -23.74 17.14
C ARG A 469 -59.20 -22.60 16.42
N GLU A 470 -59.69 -21.37 16.50
CA GLU A 470 -59.06 -20.21 15.87
C GLU A 470 -57.65 -19.98 16.44
N MET A 471 -57.44 -20.20 17.74
CA MET A 471 -56.13 -20.17 18.38
C MET A 471 -55.22 -21.33 17.95
N GLU A 472 -55.75 -22.54 17.77
CA GLU A 472 -55.01 -23.67 17.18
C GLU A 472 -54.62 -23.40 15.72
N GLU A 473 -55.51 -22.81 14.92
CA GLU A 473 -55.23 -22.43 13.53
C GLU A 473 -54.23 -21.27 13.44
N PHE A 474 -54.35 -20.26 14.31
CA PHE A 474 -53.41 -19.14 14.39
C PHE A 474 -52.01 -19.59 14.85
N THR A 475 -51.91 -20.47 15.85
CA THR A 475 -50.61 -21.02 16.28
C THR A 475 -50.02 -21.95 15.21
N ALA A 476 -50.84 -22.72 14.49
CA ALA A 476 -50.40 -23.48 13.33
C ALA A 476 -49.94 -22.58 12.17
N ALA A 477 -50.58 -21.42 11.96
CA ALA A 477 -50.17 -20.43 10.97
C ALA A 477 -48.84 -19.77 11.37
N GLN A 478 -48.66 -19.36 12.63
CA GLN A 478 -47.37 -18.87 13.13
C GLN A 478 -46.27 -19.91 12.97
N ALA A 479 -46.54 -21.19 13.26
CA ALA A 479 -45.57 -22.27 13.05
C ALA A 479 -45.18 -22.45 11.58
N ARG A 480 -46.10 -22.20 10.62
CA ARG A 480 -45.78 -22.17 9.18
C ARG A 480 -44.91 -20.98 8.82
N VAL A 481 -45.24 -19.77 9.29
CA VAL A 481 -44.46 -18.54 9.03
C VAL A 481 -43.04 -18.64 9.59
N VAL A 482 -42.87 -19.18 10.81
CA VAL A 482 -41.55 -19.45 11.39
C VAL A 482 -40.76 -20.43 10.52
N LYS A 483 -41.39 -21.53 10.08
CA LYS A 483 -40.75 -22.52 9.22
C LYS A 483 -40.39 -21.99 7.83
N GLU A 484 -41.22 -21.14 7.24
CA GLU A 484 -40.91 -20.45 5.98
C GLU A 484 -39.74 -19.47 6.16
N ARG A 485 -39.71 -18.72 7.27
CA ARG A 485 -38.58 -17.85 7.62
C ARG A 485 -37.28 -18.64 7.81
N GLU A 486 -37.33 -19.80 8.47
CA GLU A 486 -36.18 -20.70 8.61
C GLU A 486 -35.70 -21.21 7.23
N MET A 487 -36.61 -21.64 6.35
CA MET A 487 -36.23 -22.06 4.98
C MET A 487 -35.64 -20.91 4.16
N LEU A 488 -36.17 -19.68 4.27
CA LEU A 488 -35.61 -18.50 3.61
C LEU A 488 -34.23 -18.12 4.18
N GLN A 489 -34.01 -18.27 5.48
CA GLN A 489 -32.69 -18.07 6.10
C GLN A 489 -31.68 -19.12 5.64
N VAL A 490 -32.07 -20.39 5.53
CA VAL A 490 -31.21 -21.45 4.97
C VAL A 490 -30.88 -21.16 3.50
N ALA A 491 -31.87 -20.80 2.67
CA ALA A 491 -31.65 -20.45 1.27
C ALA A 491 -30.73 -19.23 1.11
N ALA A 492 -30.88 -18.20 1.96
CA ALA A 492 -29.99 -17.03 1.97
C ALA A 492 -28.56 -17.40 2.39
N ALA A 493 -28.39 -18.29 3.38
CA ALA A 493 -27.08 -18.77 3.81
C ALA A 493 -26.41 -19.66 2.74
N GLU A 494 -27.17 -20.47 2.02
CA GLU A 494 -26.68 -21.22 0.85
C GLU A 494 -26.23 -20.27 -0.26
N GLN A 495 -27.03 -19.25 -0.60
CA GLN A 495 -26.67 -18.23 -1.59
C GLN A 495 -25.39 -17.45 -1.19
N GLN A 496 -25.24 -17.09 0.09
CA GLN A 496 -24.00 -16.49 0.60
C GLN A 496 -22.80 -17.45 0.51
N SER A 497 -23.00 -18.75 0.78
CA SER A 497 -21.95 -19.77 0.62
C SER A 497 -21.53 -19.93 -0.84
N GLU A 498 -22.47 -19.84 -1.79
CA GLU A 498 -22.16 -19.88 -3.22
C GLU A 498 -21.44 -18.60 -3.70
N GLN A 499 -21.82 -17.43 -3.20
CA GLN A 499 -21.11 -16.16 -3.45
C GLN A 499 -19.65 -16.24 -2.96
N LEU A 500 -19.42 -16.66 -1.72
CA LEU A 500 -18.06 -16.81 -1.17
C LEU A 500 -17.22 -17.82 -1.96
N LYS A 501 -17.81 -18.93 -2.42
CA LYS A 501 -17.12 -19.90 -3.31
C LYS A 501 -16.85 -19.34 -4.71
N ALA A 502 -17.66 -18.40 -5.20
CA ALA A 502 -17.42 -17.73 -6.47
C ALA A 502 -16.30 -16.68 -6.34
N GLU A 503 -16.27 -15.92 -5.23
CA GLU A 503 -15.20 -15.00 -4.89
C GLU A 503 -13.86 -15.71 -4.67
N GLU A 504 -13.84 -16.82 -3.94
CA GLU A 504 -12.62 -17.63 -3.73
C GLU A 504 -12.05 -18.12 -5.08
N LYS A 505 -12.91 -18.60 -5.99
CA LYS A 505 -12.52 -18.97 -7.36
C LYS A 505 -12.08 -17.78 -8.22
N ALA A 506 -12.62 -16.59 -7.98
CA ALA A 506 -12.17 -15.38 -8.66
C ALA A 506 -10.77 -14.97 -8.19
N GLN A 507 -10.52 -15.00 -6.88
CA GLN A 507 -9.20 -14.76 -6.29
C GLN A 507 -8.17 -15.82 -6.72
N GLU A 508 -8.56 -17.09 -6.81
CA GLU A 508 -7.69 -18.16 -7.31
C GLU A 508 -7.30 -17.94 -8.78
N ARG A 509 -8.25 -17.52 -9.63
CA ARG A 509 -7.97 -17.11 -11.00
C ARG A 509 -7.05 -15.89 -11.06
N GLU A 510 -7.27 -14.89 -10.22
CA GLU A 510 -6.42 -13.69 -10.15
C GLU A 510 -4.98 -14.03 -9.74
N ARG A 511 -4.80 -14.92 -8.75
CA ARG A 511 -3.47 -15.46 -8.39
C ARG A 511 -2.81 -16.16 -9.58
N LEU A 512 -3.53 -17.03 -10.29
CA LEU A 512 -3.01 -17.70 -11.49
C LEU A 512 -2.64 -16.71 -12.61
N TYR A 513 -3.40 -15.62 -12.79
CA TYR A 513 -3.03 -14.56 -13.73
C TYR A 513 -1.75 -13.83 -13.29
N ASN A 514 -1.64 -13.46 -12.01
CA ASN A 514 -0.47 -12.80 -11.45
C ASN A 514 0.79 -13.69 -11.55
N ASP A 515 0.66 -14.99 -11.29
CA ASP A 515 1.75 -15.96 -11.42
C ASP A 515 2.18 -16.15 -12.89
N MET A 516 1.22 -16.19 -13.83
CA MET A 516 1.53 -16.21 -15.27
C MET A 516 2.24 -14.94 -15.73
N ASP A 517 1.83 -13.76 -15.24
CA ASP A 517 2.47 -12.49 -15.60
C ASP A 517 3.85 -12.35 -14.94
N ALA A 518 4.04 -12.83 -13.71
CA ALA A 518 5.36 -12.96 -13.09
C ALA A 518 6.28 -13.86 -13.92
N GLY A 519 5.77 -15.02 -14.39
CA GLY A 519 6.49 -15.91 -15.30
C GLY A 519 6.84 -15.27 -16.64
N ARG A 520 5.93 -14.47 -17.23
CA ARG A 520 6.20 -13.68 -18.44
C ARG A 520 7.28 -12.63 -18.21
N GLN A 521 7.26 -11.93 -17.07
CA GLN A 521 8.30 -10.96 -16.70
C GLN A 521 9.67 -11.63 -16.48
N GLU A 522 9.71 -12.82 -15.86
CA GLU A 522 10.97 -13.57 -15.71
C GLU A 522 11.51 -14.04 -17.07
N MET A 523 10.64 -14.52 -17.96
CA MET A 523 11.02 -14.89 -19.33
C MET A 523 11.49 -13.67 -20.15
N ALA A 524 10.86 -12.51 -19.98
CA ALA A 524 11.32 -11.26 -20.61
C ALA A 524 12.72 -10.87 -20.11
N LYS A 525 12.97 -10.92 -18.79
CA LYS A 525 14.30 -10.70 -18.20
C LYS A 525 15.35 -11.70 -18.70
N LYS A 526 14.98 -12.98 -18.86
CA LYS A 526 15.85 -14.02 -19.46
C LYS A 526 16.16 -13.75 -20.94
N GLN A 527 15.19 -13.27 -21.72
CA GLN A 527 15.44 -12.85 -23.11
C GLN A 527 16.32 -11.59 -23.19
N GLU A 528 16.13 -10.63 -22.30
CA GLU A 528 16.91 -9.40 -22.25
C GLU A 528 18.36 -9.65 -21.84
N THR A 529 18.59 -10.43 -20.77
CA THR A 529 19.94 -10.88 -20.38
C THR A 529 20.62 -11.71 -21.46
N MET A 530 19.88 -12.56 -22.19
CA MET A 530 20.42 -13.29 -23.35
C MET A 530 20.81 -12.34 -24.50
N ARG A 531 20.02 -11.28 -24.76
CA ARG A 531 20.38 -10.23 -25.73
C ARG A 531 21.63 -9.46 -25.30
N GLN A 532 21.74 -9.10 -24.02
CA GLN A 532 22.92 -8.43 -23.46
C GLN A 532 24.18 -9.29 -23.63
N GLN A 533 24.13 -10.59 -23.29
CA GLN A 533 25.25 -11.52 -23.51
C GLN A 533 25.62 -11.64 -25.01
N LEU A 534 24.63 -11.63 -25.89
CA LEU A 534 24.88 -11.71 -27.33
C LEU A 534 25.51 -10.41 -27.87
N GLN A 535 25.15 -9.25 -27.32
CA GLN A 535 25.80 -7.97 -27.59
C GLN A 535 27.23 -7.93 -27.03
N GLU A 536 27.45 -8.35 -25.79
CA GLU A 536 28.80 -8.45 -25.18
C GLU A 536 29.74 -9.34 -26.01
N LEU A 537 29.24 -10.46 -26.54
CA LEU A 537 29.98 -11.34 -27.44
C LEU A 537 30.29 -10.67 -28.80
N GLN A 538 29.36 -9.88 -29.35
CA GLN A 538 29.61 -9.10 -30.57
C GLN A 538 30.65 -7.99 -30.34
N GLU A 539 30.56 -7.26 -29.23
CA GLU A 539 31.54 -6.23 -28.86
C GLU A 539 32.93 -6.84 -28.59
N SER A 540 32.98 -7.97 -27.89
CA SER A 540 34.22 -8.74 -27.66
C SER A 540 34.87 -9.18 -28.98
N LYS A 541 34.07 -9.71 -29.92
CA LYS A 541 34.55 -10.07 -31.26
C LYS A 541 35.14 -8.85 -31.99
N VAL A 542 34.50 -7.69 -31.94
CA VAL A 542 35.01 -6.46 -32.59
C VAL A 542 36.30 -5.96 -31.91
N ARG A 543 36.45 -6.11 -30.58
CA ARG A 543 37.71 -5.79 -29.88
C ARG A 543 38.84 -6.71 -30.34
N LEU A 544 38.62 -8.02 -30.35
CA LEU A 544 39.61 -9.00 -30.79
C LEU A 544 40.01 -8.82 -32.27
N GLN A 545 39.07 -8.41 -33.14
CA GLN A 545 39.40 -8.07 -34.53
C GLN A 545 40.33 -6.85 -34.61
N ARG A 546 40.07 -5.79 -33.83
CA ARG A 546 40.94 -4.60 -33.78
C ARG A 546 42.29 -4.86 -33.13
N GLU A 547 42.37 -5.78 -32.17
CA GLU A 547 43.63 -6.22 -31.57
C GLU A 547 44.44 -7.05 -32.57
N ALA A 548 43.81 -7.93 -33.35
CA ALA A 548 44.46 -8.65 -34.45
C ALA A 548 44.97 -7.70 -35.55
N GLU A 549 44.17 -6.69 -35.94
CA GLU A 549 44.60 -5.64 -36.88
C GLU A 549 45.84 -4.88 -36.36
N ARG A 550 45.85 -4.48 -35.07
CA ARG A 550 47.00 -3.82 -34.44
C ARG A 550 48.26 -4.69 -34.41
N LEU A 551 48.12 -5.98 -34.10
CA LEU A 551 49.25 -6.90 -34.07
C LEU A 551 49.83 -7.17 -35.47
N GLU A 552 49.00 -7.16 -36.51
CA GLU A 552 49.48 -7.24 -37.89
C GLU A 552 50.17 -5.93 -38.33
N ASP A 553 49.64 -4.76 -37.97
CA ASP A 553 50.30 -3.46 -38.19
C ASP A 553 51.66 -3.37 -37.45
N GLU A 554 51.73 -3.86 -36.21
CA GLU A 554 52.95 -3.90 -35.40
C GLU A 554 53.98 -4.87 -35.97
N LYS A 555 53.54 -6.04 -36.45
CA LYS A 555 54.39 -6.98 -37.20
C LYS A 555 54.92 -6.35 -38.50
N ILE A 556 54.09 -5.68 -39.28
CA ILE A 556 54.52 -4.96 -40.49
C ILE A 556 55.57 -3.89 -40.15
N ARG A 557 55.39 -3.16 -39.04
CA ARG A 557 56.37 -2.20 -38.54
C ARG A 557 57.69 -2.88 -38.15
N MET A 558 57.65 -4.00 -37.42
CA MET A 558 58.86 -4.76 -37.06
C MET A 558 59.59 -5.30 -38.29
N GLU A 559 58.88 -5.78 -39.31
CA GLU A 559 59.46 -6.21 -40.59
C GLU A 559 60.11 -5.03 -41.34
N GLN A 560 59.52 -3.83 -41.29
CA GLN A 560 60.11 -2.60 -41.87
C GLN A 560 61.35 -2.13 -41.09
N GLU A 561 61.33 -2.16 -39.76
CA GLU A 561 62.47 -1.83 -38.92
C GLU A 561 63.63 -2.82 -39.14
N GLN A 562 63.34 -4.12 -39.28
CA GLN A 562 64.34 -5.12 -39.66
C GLN A 562 64.93 -4.87 -41.06
N GLN A 563 64.10 -4.54 -42.06
CA GLN A 563 64.59 -4.21 -43.41
C GLN A 563 65.48 -2.96 -43.39
N ALA A 564 65.09 -1.90 -42.67
CA ALA A 564 65.89 -0.69 -42.53
C ALA A 564 67.24 -0.95 -41.84
N TRP A 565 67.27 -1.85 -40.84
CA TRP A 565 68.51 -2.31 -40.21
C TRP A 565 69.39 -3.11 -41.17
N GLU A 566 68.82 -4.03 -41.94
CA GLU A 566 69.57 -4.80 -42.95
C GLU A 566 70.14 -3.90 -44.07
N GLU A 567 69.38 -2.90 -44.54
CA GLU A 567 69.89 -1.89 -45.49
C GLU A 567 71.03 -1.07 -44.88
N THR A 568 70.90 -0.63 -43.63
CA THR A 568 71.94 0.14 -42.92
C THR A 568 73.22 -0.70 -42.76
N LYS A 569 73.07 -1.99 -42.41
CA LYS A 569 74.16 -2.97 -42.33
C LYS A 569 74.82 -3.21 -43.70
N GLN A 570 74.06 -3.27 -44.78
CA GLN A 570 74.61 -3.40 -46.14
C GLN A 570 75.39 -2.14 -46.55
N ARG A 571 74.92 -0.93 -46.21
CA ARG A 571 75.67 0.32 -46.45
C ARG A 571 76.99 0.35 -45.66
N MET A 572 76.97 0.02 -44.38
CA MET A 572 78.20 -0.07 -43.56
C MET A 572 79.21 -1.10 -44.10
N MET A 573 78.75 -2.19 -44.73
CA MET A 573 79.63 -3.14 -45.44
C MET A 573 80.14 -2.64 -46.80
N GLN A 574 79.51 -1.63 -47.42
CA GLN A 574 79.97 -1.02 -48.67
C GLN A 574 80.93 0.15 -48.44
N ASP A 575 80.74 0.93 -47.38
CA ASP A 575 81.52 2.15 -47.12
C ASP A 575 82.85 1.92 -46.39
N HIS A 576 83.08 0.73 -45.80
CA HIS A 576 84.29 0.42 -45.03
C HIS A 576 85.04 -0.84 -45.49
N GLY A 577 85.78 -0.69 -46.59
CA GLY A 577 87.03 -1.42 -46.78
C GLY A 577 88.08 -0.95 -45.75
N ASP A 578 88.91 -1.88 -45.27
CA ASP A 578 90.12 -1.64 -44.46
C ASP A 578 89.96 -0.99 -43.07
N ALA A 579 89.28 -1.70 -42.17
CA ALA A 579 89.51 -1.60 -40.72
C ALA A 579 89.16 -2.96 -40.05
N GLU A 580 90.12 -3.84 -39.81
CA GLU A 580 89.83 -5.21 -39.32
C GLU A 580 89.67 -5.31 -37.79
N ASP A 581 90.23 -4.39 -37.01
CA ASP A 581 90.27 -4.51 -35.54
C ASP A 581 88.99 -4.03 -34.83
N GLU A 582 88.24 -3.06 -35.36
CA GLU A 582 86.92 -2.66 -34.80
C GLU A 582 85.80 -3.68 -35.14
N ARG A 583 86.05 -4.56 -36.11
CA ARG A 583 85.08 -5.58 -36.56
C ARG A 583 84.90 -6.73 -35.57
N GLU A 584 85.87 -6.99 -34.68
CA GLU A 584 85.75 -8.11 -33.72
C GLU A 584 84.95 -7.72 -32.45
N TYR A 585 84.94 -6.44 -32.08
CA TYR A 585 84.10 -5.94 -30.98
C TYR A 585 82.63 -5.86 -31.41
N THR A 586 82.37 -5.17 -32.53
CA THR A 586 81.03 -5.00 -33.11
C THR A 586 80.40 -6.33 -33.56
N ARG A 587 81.17 -7.33 -34.00
CA ARG A 587 80.63 -8.69 -34.24
C ARG A 587 80.13 -9.35 -32.97
N LYS A 588 80.83 -9.23 -31.85
CA LYS A 588 80.43 -9.86 -30.58
C LYS A 588 79.20 -9.19 -29.98
N GLU A 589 79.08 -7.87 -30.15
CA GLU A 589 77.89 -7.11 -29.75
C GLU A 589 76.67 -7.46 -30.63
N VAL A 590 76.82 -7.51 -31.95
CA VAL A 590 75.75 -7.94 -32.87
C VAL A 590 75.41 -9.44 -32.74
N GLU A 591 76.37 -10.30 -32.36
CA GLU A 591 76.08 -11.70 -32.03
C GLU A 591 75.36 -11.86 -30.68
N ALA A 592 75.63 -10.99 -29.69
CA ALA A 592 74.89 -10.93 -28.43
C ALA A 592 73.46 -10.43 -28.64
N GLU A 593 73.25 -9.33 -29.37
CA GLU A 593 71.92 -8.85 -29.75
C GLU A 593 71.13 -9.90 -30.54
N ARG A 594 71.80 -10.63 -31.44
CA ARG A 594 71.17 -11.70 -32.22
C ARG A 594 70.78 -12.91 -31.37
N LEU A 595 71.57 -13.26 -30.35
CA LEU A 595 71.22 -14.27 -29.37
C LEU A 595 70.03 -13.81 -28.52
N GLN A 596 70.02 -12.56 -28.07
CA GLN A 596 68.94 -12.00 -27.27
C GLN A 596 67.61 -11.92 -28.06
N LEU A 597 67.65 -11.47 -29.32
CA LEU A 597 66.49 -11.51 -30.22
C LEU A 597 66.02 -12.93 -30.55
N GLN A 598 66.93 -13.93 -30.53
CA GLN A 598 66.54 -15.33 -30.69
C GLN A 598 65.88 -15.87 -29.42
N GLU A 599 66.40 -15.56 -28.23
CA GLU A 599 65.79 -15.91 -26.95
C GLU A 599 64.40 -15.27 -26.78
N GLU A 600 64.23 -14.00 -27.16
CA GLU A 600 62.91 -13.32 -27.16
C GLU A 600 61.95 -13.96 -28.16
N LYS A 601 62.42 -14.35 -29.35
CA LYS A 601 61.60 -15.06 -30.33
C LYS A 601 61.17 -16.45 -29.84
N GLU A 602 62.09 -17.21 -29.23
CA GLU A 602 61.79 -18.51 -28.65
C GLU A 602 60.84 -18.38 -27.43
N ALA A 603 60.94 -17.31 -26.65
CA ALA A 603 60.01 -16.98 -25.57
C ALA A 603 58.60 -16.66 -26.09
N MET A 604 58.47 -15.80 -27.12
CA MET A 604 57.18 -15.52 -27.76
C MET A 604 56.56 -16.76 -28.40
N GLU A 605 57.36 -17.65 -29.00
CA GLU A 605 56.87 -18.90 -29.58
C GLU A 605 56.42 -19.90 -28.50
N GLN A 606 57.10 -19.95 -27.35
CA GLN A 606 56.63 -20.69 -26.17
C GLN A 606 55.33 -20.13 -25.58
N GLU A 607 55.19 -18.80 -25.47
CA GLU A 607 53.95 -18.18 -25.00
C GLU A 607 52.78 -18.48 -25.95
N ARG A 608 53.01 -18.38 -27.26
CA ARG A 608 52.03 -18.77 -28.28
C ARG A 608 51.62 -20.24 -28.16
N LEU A 609 52.57 -21.15 -27.94
CA LEU A 609 52.28 -22.57 -27.69
C LEU A 609 51.48 -22.79 -26.40
N GLN A 610 51.66 -21.97 -25.36
CA GLN A 610 50.81 -22.01 -24.16
C GLN A 610 49.37 -21.53 -24.46
N TRP A 611 49.21 -20.50 -25.30
CA TRP A 611 47.90 -20.05 -25.77
C TRP A 611 47.19 -21.09 -26.64
N ASP A 612 47.88 -21.75 -27.57
CA ASP A 612 47.28 -22.82 -28.39
C ASP A 612 46.92 -24.06 -27.53
N ASN A 613 47.71 -24.40 -26.51
CA ASN A 613 47.40 -25.47 -25.55
C ASN A 613 46.20 -25.14 -24.65
N THR A 614 46.09 -23.90 -24.13
CA THR A 614 44.93 -23.49 -23.32
C THR A 614 43.66 -23.38 -24.16
N ARG A 615 43.77 -22.92 -25.40
CA ARG A 615 42.66 -22.89 -26.38
C ARG A 615 42.15 -24.30 -26.69
N THR A 616 43.02 -25.23 -27.07
CA THR A 616 42.61 -26.61 -27.38
C THR A 616 42.02 -27.33 -26.15
N HIS A 617 42.49 -27.02 -24.94
CA HIS A 617 41.87 -27.51 -23.70
C HIS A 617 40.43 -27.01 -23.54
N LEU A 618 40.18 -25.71 -23.75
CA LEU A 618 38.84 -25.11 -23.66
C LEU A 618 37.89 -25.61 -24.77
N GLU A 619 38.38 -25.79 -26.00
CA GLU A 619 37.62 -26.39 -27.10
C GLU A 619 37.23 -27.86 -26.76
N ALA A 620 38.14 -28.62 -26.13
CA ALA A 620 37.86 -29.99 -25.66
C ALA A 620 36.91 -30.07 -24.45
N GLU A 621 36.89 -29.07 -23.55
CA GLU A 621 35.85 -28.96 -22.52
C GLU A 621 34.48 -28.60 -23.12
N LEU A 622 34.44 -27.66 -24.07
CA LEU A 622 33.21 -27.29 -24.77
C LEU A 622 32.59 -28.49 -25.50
N GLY A 623 33.41 -29.26 -26.21
CA GLY A 623 32.97 -30.50 -26.88
C GLY A 623 32.45 -31.55 -25.89
N ARG A 624 33.08 -31.71 -24.72
CA ARG A 624 32.60 -32.63 -23.66
C ARG A 624 31.29 -32.16 -23.02
N MET A 625 31.09 -30.86 -22.83
CA MET A 625 29.80 -30.32 -22.38
C MET A 625 28.70 -30.52 -23.44
N GLN A 626 28.99 -30.27 -24.72
CA GLN A 626 28.05 -30.50 -25.81
C GLN A 626 27.69 -31.99 -25.95
N ALA A 627 28.65 -32.90 -25.80
CA ALA A 627 28.40 -34.34 -25.79
C ALA A 627 27.50 -34.77 -24.61
N ARG A 628 27.76 -34.28 -23.39
CA ARG A 628 26.87 -34.56 -22.23
C ARG A 628 25.46 -34.00 -22.40
N VAL A 629 25.31 -32.84 -23.03
CA VAL A 629 23.99 -32.28 -23.38
C VAL A 629 23.29 -33.14 -24.43
N ALA A 630 24.01 -33.69 -25.41
CA ALA A 630 23.46 -34.63 -26.38
C ALA A 630 23.04 -35.98 -25.74
N GLU A 631 23.84 -36.51 -24.80
CA GLU A 631 23.48 -37.71 -24.02
C GLU A 631 22.25 -37.48 -23.13
N LEU A 632 22.18 -36.34 -22.43
CA LEU A 632 21.01 -35.94 -21.61
C LEU A 632 19.75 -35.65 -22.44
N MET A 633 19.88 -35.40 -23.74
CA MET A 633 18.75 -35.23 -24.67
C MET A 633 18.40 -36.50 -25.47
N GLY A 634 19.00 -37.67 -25.13
CA GLY A 634 18.51 -39.03 -25.41
C GLY A 634 17.97 -39.33 -26.83
N PRO A 635 18.66 -40.16 -27.65
CA PRO A 635 18.18 -40.53 -28.99
C PRO A 635 17.06 -41.59 -28.97
N ASP A 636 15.94 -41.30 -28.28
CA ASP A 636 14.76 -42.16 -28.18
C ASP A 636 13.54 -41.52 -28.87
N MET A 637 13.42 -41.72 -30.19
CA MET A 637 12.15 -41.56 -30.92
C MET A 637 12.11 -42.30 -32.29
N ASP A 638 12.93 -43.34 -32.49
CA ASP A 638 12.94 -44.13 -33.75
C ASP A 638 12.93 -45.65 -33.49
N HIS A 639 11.79 -46.14 -33.00
CA HIS A 639 11.41 -47.56 -33.06
C HIS A 639 10.03 -47.70 -33.75
N SER A 640 10.02 -47.48 -35.07
CA SER A 640 8.91 -47.88 -35.93
C SER A 640 9.07 -49.36 -36.33
N ASP A 641 8.43 -50.26 -35.58
CA ASP A 641 8.35 -51.67 -35.98
C ASP A 641 7.56 -51.83 -37.28
N THR A 642 8.16 -52.49 -38.27
CA THR A 642 7.57 -52.70 -39.61
C THR A 642 7.09 -54.14 -39.81
N SER A 643 5.86 -54.42 -39.39
CA SER A 643 4.95 -55.40 -40.04
C SER A 643 3.53 -55.20 -39.46
N SER A 644 2.41 -55.42 -40.15
CA SER A 644 2.17 -56.13 -41.41
C SER A 644 0.87 -55.61 -42.08
N ALA A 645 0.82 -55.66 -43.42
CA ALA A 645 -0.36 -55.69 -44.29
C ALA A 645 -1.45 -54.57 -44.19
N GLY A 646 -1.78 -53.96 -45.34
CA GLY A 646 -3.23 -53.74 -45.63
C GLY A 646 -3.74 -52.51 -46.38
N GLY A 647 -3.12 -52.06 -47.48
CA GLY A 647 -3.89 -51.62 -48.66
C GLY A 647 -4.52 -50.21 -48.76
N SER A 648 -4.59 -49.75 -50.03
CA SER A 648 -5.40 -48.64 -50.57
C SER A 648 -5.09 -47.20 -50.11
N ARG A 649 -4.57 -46.32 -50.98
CA ARG A 649 -5.22 -45.60 -52.11
C ARG A 649 -6.38 -44.67 -51.71
N GLY A 650 -6.15 -43.35 -51.88
CA GLY A 650 -7.17 -42.29 -51.85
C GLY A 650 -6.57 -40.97 -51.31
N ALA A 651 -6.14 -40.03 -52.15
CA ALA A 651 -6.96 -38.91 -52.66
C ALA A 651 -7.43 -37.95 -51.53
N ILE A 652 -6.74 -36.84 -51.27
CA ILE A 652 -6.85 -35.51 -51.95
C ILE A 652 -8.11 -34.70 -51.54
N LYS A 653 -7.88 -33.50 -50.96
CA LYS A 653 -8.82 -32.34 -50.78
C LYS A 653 -10.05 -32.61 -49.86
N ALA A 654 -10.54 -31.72 -48.98
CA ALA A 654 -10.51 -30.26 -48.89
C ALA A 654 -11.08 -29.78 -47.52
N ILE A 655 -11.01 -28.46 -47.25
CA ILE A 655 -11.94 -27.66 -46.39
C ILE A 655 -11.93 -28.03 -44.87
N ARG A 656 -11.41 -27.23 -43.93
CA ARG A 656 -11.70 -25.83 -43.53
C ARG A 656 -12.97 -25.67 -42.66
N ASN A 657 -12.74 -25.32 -41.39
CA ASN A 657 -13.66 -24.73 -40.37
C ASN A 657 -14.75 -25.61 -39.70
N SER A 658 -14.48 -26.04 -38.45
CA SER A 658 -15.35 -25.91 -37.25
C SER A 658 -14.68 -26.64 -36.07
N HIS A 659 -13.99 -25.97 -35.13
CA HIS A 659 -14.53 -25.42 -33.88
C HIS A 659 -15.37 -26.36 -33.00
N SER A 660 -14.93 -26.44 -31.72
CA SER A 660 -15.67 -26.86 -30.51
C SER A 660 -15.93 -28.35 -30.26
N ALA A 661 -15.13 -28.96 -29.36
CA ALA A 661 -15.60 -29.74 -28.20
C ALA A 661 -14.41 -30.38 -27.45
N GLU A 662 -13.66 -29.61 -26.66
CA GLU A 662 -12.65 -30.18 -25.75
C GLU A 662 -13.31 -30.68 -24.47
N GLY A 663 -13.43 -32.00 -24.36
CA GLY A 663 -13.59 -32.71 -23.09
C GLY A 663 -12.36 -33.58 -22.84
N ARG A 664 -11.35 -33.07 -22.13
CA ARG A 664 -10.23 -33.88 -21.63
C ARG A 664 -10.09 -33.76 -20.12
N ARG A 665 -9.89 -34.93 -19.51
CA ARG A 665 -9.81 -35.14 -18.07
C ARG A 665 -8.44 -34.73 -17.55
N SER A 666 -8.41 -34.13 -16.37
CA SER A 666 -7.20 -33.87 -15.61
C SER A 666 -6.41 -35.15 -15.33
N VAL A 667 -5.13 -35.16 -15.70
CA VAL A 667 -4.11 -36.08 -15.18
C VAL A 667 -3.37 -35.32 -14.06
N PRO A 668 -3.06 -35.94 -12.91
CA PRO A 668 -2.42 -35.24 -11.80
C PRO A 668 -0.90 -35.09 -12.02
N ASP A 669 -0.42 -33.86 -12.16
CA ASP A 669 1.01 -33.53 -12.07
C ASP A 669 1.49 -33.68 -10.63
N ARG A 670 2.17 -34.80 -10.34
CA ARG A 670 2.87 -35.00 -9.06
C ARG A 670 3.98 -36.06 -9.13
N ALA A 671 4.91 -35.90 -10.09
CA ALA A 671 6.05 -36.82 -10.26
C ALA A 671 7.29 -36.19 -10.96
N ALA A 672 7.46 -34.86 -10.93
CA ALA A 672 8.54 -34.18 -11.67
C ALA A 672 9.76 -33.76 -10.82
N ASP A 673 9.64 -33.68 -9.49
CA ASP A 673 10.68 -33.09 -8.63
C ASP A 673 11.74 -34.08 -8.09
N ASP A 674 11.53 -35.39 -8.24
CA ASP A 674 12.38 -36.45 -7.66
C ASP A 674 13.37 -37.07 -8.69
N LEU A 675 14.07 -36.25 -9.48
CA LEU A 675 15.20 -36.68 -10.31
C LEU A 675 16.55 -36.28 -9.68
N PRO A 676 17.19 -37.16 -8.88
CA PRO A 676 18.33 -36.79 -8.02
C PRO A 676 19.60 -36.33 -8.75
N GLY A 677 19.72 -36.53 -10.07
CA GLY A 677 20.89 -36.08 -10.84
C GLY A 677 20.92 -34.58 -11.19
N LEU A 678 19.75 -33.92 -11.27
CA LEU A 678 19.67 -32.53 -11.76
C LEU A 678 20.26 -31.51 -10.77
N ASN A 679 20.07 -31.72 -9.46
CA ASN A 679 20.65 -30.86 -8.44
C ASN A 679 22.18 -31.02 -8.36
N GLN A 680 22.69 -32.23 -8.58
CA GLN A 680 24.13 -32.51 -8.58
C GLN A 680 24.83 -31.81 -9.75
N LEU A 681 24.27 -31.89 -10.97
CA LEU A 681 24.72 -31.13 -12.14
C LEU A 681 24.66 -29.60 -11.92
N ARG A 682 23.67 -29.12 -11.16
CA ARG A 682 23.55 -27.69 -10.81
C ARG A 682 24.66 -27.22 -9.88
N GLU A 683 25.02 -28.02 -8.87
CA GLU A 683 26.11 -27.73 -7.93
C GLU A 683 27.49 -27.84 -8.59
N GLU A 684 27.71 -28.81 -9.48
CA GLU A 684 28.93 -28.91 -10.31
C GLU A 684 29.08 -27.69 -11.23
N PHE A 685 28.00 -27.19 -11.83
CA PHE A 685 28.03 -26.01 -12.68
C PHE A 685 28.27 -24.71 -11.88
N GLU A 686 27.66 -24.57 -10.70
CA GLU A 686 27.92 -23.45 -9.77
C GLU A 686 29.37 -23.43 -9.28
N THR A 687 29.96 -24.58 -8.94
CA THR A 687 31.36 -24.69 -8.51
C THR A 687 32.33 -24.39 -9.66
N PHE A 688 32.09 -24.87 -10.88
CA PHE A 688 32.86 -24.48 -12.07
C PHE A 688 32.81 -22.95 -12.31
N ARG A 689 31.62 -22.33 -12.23
CA ARG A 689 31.49 -20.86 -12.34
C ARG A 689 32.18 -20.11 -11.21
N ARG A 690 32.31 -20.70 -10.02
CA ARG A 690 33.06 -20.11 -8.90
C ARG A 690 34.57 -20.16 -9.16
N GLN A 691 35.11 -21.34 -9.47
CA GLN A 691 36.53 -21.54 -9.80
C GLN A 691 36.99 -20.65 -10.97
N ARG A 692 36.18 -20.53 -12.03
CA ARG A 692 36.49 -19.64 -13.17
C ARG A 692 36.53 -18.15 -12.78
N ARG A 693 35.67 -17.70 -11.85
CA ARG A 693 35.69 -16.32 -11.32
C ARG A 693 36.91 -16.08 -10.44
N GLU A 694 37.30 -17.06 -9.62
CA GLU A 694 38.48 -17.00 -8.74
C GLU A 694 39.77 -16.95 -9.57
N ALA A 695 39.93 -17.83 -10.57
CA ALA A 695 41.07 -17.83 -11.49
C ALA A 695 41.18 -16.50 -12.26
N TRP A 696 40.06 -15.95 -12.73
CA TRP A 696 40.04 -14.64 -13.41
C TRP A 696 40.42 -13.49 -12.47
N GLN A 697 39.96 -13.49 -11.21
CA GLN A 697 40.39 -12.50 -10.23
C GLN A 697 41.87 -12.63 -9.87
N GLN A 698 42.41 -13.84 -9.72
CA GLN A 698 43.83 -14.07 -9.46
C GLN A 698 44.71 -13.56 -10.62
N GLY A 699 44.34 -13.86 -11.87
CA GLY A 699 45.03 -13.31 -13.05
C GLY A 699 44.99 -11.77 -13.08
N ARG A 700 43.83 -11.17 -12.77
CA ARG A 700 43.68 -9.71 -12.73
C ARG A 700 44.49 -9.05 -11.60
N GLN A 701 44.60 -9.70 -10.43
CA GLN A 701 45.43 -9.23 -9.32
C GLN A 701 46.92 -9.36 -9.62
N SER A 702 47.35 -10.46 -10.27
CA SER A 702 48.73 -10.64 -10.73
C SER A 702 49.12 -9.56 -11.74
N HIS A 703 48.26 -9.32 -12.75
CA HIS A 703 48.48 -8.26 -13.74
C HIS A 703 48.53 -6.87 -13.09
N GLN A 704 47.64 -6.54 -12.15
CA GLN A 704 47.69 -5.28 -11.40
C GLN A 704 48.94 -5.14 -10.51
N GLN A 705 49.52 -6.24 -10.03
CA GLN A 705 50.79 -6.20 -9.29
C GLN A 705 51.98 -5.95 -10.23
N GLN A 706 52.01 -6.59 -11.40
CA GLN A 706 53.01 -6.29 -12.45
C GLN A 706 52.87 -4.84 -12.95
N GLU A 707 51.66 -4.37 -13.24
CA GLU A 707 51.36 -3.01 -13.67
C GLU A 707 51.79 -1.97 -12.62
N ARG A 708 51.60 -2.25 -11.33
CA ARG A 708 52.10 -1.39 -10.23
C ARG A 708 53.62 -1.42 -10.09
N GLN A 709 54.27 -2.57 -10.29
CA GLN A 709 55.74 -2.65 -10.30
C GLN A 709 56.32 -1.88 -11.49
N TRP A 710 55.69 -1.98 -12.66
CA TRP A 710 56.05 -1.23 -13.86
C TRP A 710 55.85 0.28 -13.69
N LEU A 711 54.68 0.73 -13.22
CA LEU A 711 54.39 2.14 -12.97
C LEU A 711 55.31 2.77 -11.91
N ASN A 712 55.67 2.03 -10.85
CA ASN A 712 56.61 2.52 -9.84
C ASN A 712 58.04 2.68 -10.39
N ASN A 713 58.43 1.89 -11.40
CA ASN A 713 59.71 2.06 -12.09
C ASN A 713 59.69 3.20 -13.12
N TYR A 714 58.51 3.56 -13.65
CA TYR A 714 58.37 4.54 -14.74
C TYR A 714 58.07 5.97 -14.28
N LEU A 715 57.39 6.16 -13.14
CA LEU A 715 56.97 7.49 -12.64
C LEU A 715 58.03 8.22 -11.78
N GLY A 716 59.28 7.77 -11.83
CA GLY A 716 60.41 8.39 -11.11
C GLY A 716 60.90 9.73 -11.66
N SER A 717 60.34 10.24 -12.77
CA SER A 717 60.83 11.46 -13.43
C SER A 717 59.77 12.28 -14.19
N GLY A 718 59.56 13.54 -13.77
CA GLY A 718 59.28 14.65 -14.71
C GLY A 718 57.92 15.39 -14.66
N ALA A 719 58.00 16.68 -14.27
CA ALA A 719 57.35 17.84 -14.90
C ALA A 719 55.81 18.10 -14.86
N THR A 720 55.41 18.94 -13.90
CA THR A 720 54.66 20.23 -14.05
C THR A 720 53.67 20.52 -15.23
N ASN A 721 52.38 20.70 -14.88
CA ASN A 721 51.45 21.85 -15.09
C ASN A 721 51.52 22.76 -16.37
N PRO A 722 50.38 23.35 -16.87
CA PRO A 722 49.54 24.29 -16.07
C PRO A 722 48.02 24.39 -16.40
N THR A 723 47.27 25.16 -15.57
CA THR A 723 45.88 25.61 -15.81
C THR A 723 45.67 27.12 -15.53
N ARG A 724 44.57 27.68 -16.06
CA ARG A 724 44.26 29.13 -16.10
C ARG A 724 43.17 29.53 -15.07
N SER A 725 43.13 30.79 -14.69
CA SER A 725 42.39 31.37 -13.54
C SER A 725 41.00 31.95 -13.85
N VAL A 726 40.21 32.30 -12.81
CA VAL A 726 39.54 33.61 -12.55
C VAL A 726 38.73 33.60 -11.22
N THR A 727 38.66 34.73 -10.52
CA THR A 727 37.90 35.05 -9.26
C THR A 727 37.30 36.49 -9.38
N PRO A 728 36.83 37.28 -8.36
CA PRO A 728 36.53 37.09 -6.91
C PRO A 728 35.25 37.85 -6.36
N GLY A 729 35.07 37.90 -5.02
CA GLY A 729 34.34 38.98 -4.26
C GLY A 729 33.16 38.49 -3.37
N ALA A 730 33.12 38.55 -2.01
CA ALA A 730 33.27 39.65 -1.00
C ALA A 730 32.07 40.63 -0.94
N GLY A 731 31.48 41.06 0.20
CA GLY A 731 31.66 40.82 1.66
C GLY A 731 30.85 41.83 2.51
N GLY A 732 30.96 41.86 3.86
CA GLY A 732 30.56 43.01 4.72
C GLY A 732 29.32 42.87 5.64
N SER A 733 29.30 43.61 6.78
CA SER A 733 28.32 43.48 7.89
C SER A 733 28.17 44.76 8.78
N ILE A 734 27.59 44.63 10.00
CA ILE A 734 27.50 45.56 11.18
C ILE A 734 26.34 46.65 11.22
N PRO A 735 25.97 47.34 12.37
CA PRO A 735 24.71 47.03 13.11
C PRO A 735 23.82 48.22 13.65
N HIS A 736 22.71 47.89 14.37
CA HIS A 736 21.98 48.50 15.56
C HIS A 736 22.05 50.01 15.94
N PRO A 737 21.09 50.62 16.72
CA PRO A 737 20.31 50.09 17.88
C PRO A 737 18.81 50.56 18.00
N GLY A 738 18.14 50.40 19.16
CA GLY A 738 16.66 50.60 19.36
C GLY A 738 16.23 51.51 20.53
N LEU A 739 14.91 51.54 20.90
CA LEU A 739 14.35 52.17 22.13
C LEU A 739 12.87 51.78 22.45
N ARG A 740 12.28 52.32 23.54
CA ARG A 740 11.04 51.87 24.29
C ARG A 740 9.82 52.83 24.09
N THR A 741 8.57 52.69 24.61
CA THR A 741 7.87 51.81 25.61
C THR A 741 6.31 51.91 25.50
N ALA A 742 5.56 50.97 26.13
CA ALA A 742 4.13 51.05 26.59
C ALA A 742 2.97 51.06 25.54
N GLY A 743 1.75 50.53 25.79
CA GLY A 743 1.26 49.65 26.88
C GLY A 743 -0.27 49.34 26.87
N LYS A 744 -0.66 48.18 27.42
CA LYS A 744 -1.98 47.70 27.94
C LYS A 744 -3.09 47.04 27.06
N VAL A 745 -3.23 45.70 27.27
CA VAL A 745 -4.43 44.89 27.64
C VAL A 745 -5.71 44.83 26.75
N THR A 746 -5.99 43.65 26.15
CA THR A 746 -7.13 42.75 26.51
C THR A 746 -7.06 41.37 25.83
N ASP A 747 -7.37 40.32 26.59
CA ASP A 747 -7.82 38.94 26.29
C ASP A 747 -7.49 38.26 24.95
N TRP A 748 -6.45 37.41 24.96
CA TRP A 748 -6.17 36.38 23.94
C TRP A 748 -5.73 35.07 24.61
N ASN A 749 -6.68 34.15 24.87
CA ASN A 749 -6.44 32.91 25.59
C ASN A 749 -6.72 31.63 24.75
N ILE A 750 -6.45 31.68 23.44
CA ILE A 750 -6.56 30.53 22.51
C ILE A 750 -5.39 30.49 21.48
N PHE A 751 -4.14 30.73 21.88
CA PHE A 751 -2.97 30.52 21.01
C PHE A 751 -1.74 30.06 21.83
N ARG A 752 -1.55 28.74 21.97
CA ARG A 752 -0.45 28.19 22.78
C ARG A 752 0.35 27.03 22.14
N SER A 753 0.24 26.82 20.83
CA SER A 753 0.88 25.66 20.15
C SER A 753 1.46 25.93 18.75
N VAL A 754 1.66 27.19 18.33
CA VAL A 754 2.63 27.57 17.28
C VAL A 754 3.12 28.99 17.59
N ALA A 755 4.41 29.16 17.88
CA ALA A 755 4.99 30.46 18.23
C ALA A 755 5.52 31.22 17.00
N ILE A 756 4.63 31.66 16.09
CA ILE A 756 4.99 32.75 15.18
C ILE A 756 5.09 34.02 16.04
N PRO A 757 6.22 34.75 16.05
CA PRO A 757 6.32 35.99 16.81
C PRO A 757 5.22 36.96 16.35
N LEU A 758 4.51 37.58 17.31
CA LEU A 758 3.36 38.44 17.01
C LEU A 758 3.71 39.55 16.00
N GLY A 759 4.93 40.08 16.07
CA GLY A 759 5.47 41.04 15.11
C GLY A 759 5.55 40.50 13.67
N THR A 760 5.96 39.25 13.47
CA THR A 760 6.03 38.59 12.15
C THR A 760 4.62 38.41 11.57
N PHE A 761 3.65 37.97 12.38
CA PHE A 761 2.26 37.84 11.93
C PHE A 761 1.64 39.20 11.57
N VAL A 762 1.87 40.23 12.39
CA VAL A 762 1.42 41.61 12.08
C VAL A 762 2.09 42.15 10.82
N HIS A 763 3.39 41.91 10.63
CA HIS A 763 4.11 42.31 9.42
C HIS A 763 3.55 41.62 8.17
N LEU A 764 3.32 40.30 8.21
CA LEU A 764 2.73 39.53 7.11
C LEU A 764 1.31 39.98 6.79
N LYS A 765 0.49 40.28 7.81
CA LYS A 765 -0.87 40.83 7.64
C LYS A 765 -0.84 42.23 7.01
N LEU A 766 0.08 43.10 7.42
CA LEU A 766 0.25 44.43 6.82
C LEU A 766 0.79 44.35 5.38
N SER A 767 1.69 43.42 5.07
CA SER A 767 2.17 43.18 3.70
C SER A 767 1.05 42.66 2.80
N PHE A 768 0.21 41.74 3.29
CA PHE A 768 -0.98 41.28 2.58
C PHE A 768 -1.96 42.45 2.32
N GLN A 769 -2.28 43.24 3.35
CA GLN A 769 -3.17 44.41 3.22
C GLN A 769 -2.63 45.51 2.30
N ARG A 770 -1.31 45.69 2.22
CA ARG A 770 -0.67 46.60 1.26
C ARG A 770 -0.76 46.10 -0.17
N ALA A 771 -0.63 44.79 -0.38
CA ALA A 771 -0.77 44.17 -1.70
C ALA A 771 -2.24 44.13 -2.18
N ASP A 772 -3.20 43.99 -1.25
CA ASP A 772 -4.62 44.04 -1.55
C ASP A 772 -5.16 45.48 -1.57
N LEU A 773 -4.70 46.25 -2.57
CA LEU A 773 -5.11 47.64 -2.80
C LEU A 773 -6.64 47.84 -2.94
N GLY A 774 -7.39 46.77 -3.21
CA GLY A 774 -8.85 46.79 -3.32
C GLY A 774 -9.62 46.34 -2.07
N GLN A 775 -8.93 45.96 -0.98
CA GLN A 775 -9.54 45.39 0.24
C GLN A 775 -10.49 44.20 0.00
N SER A 776 -10.25 43.46 -1.08
CA SER A 776 -11.03 42.29 -1.50
C SER A 776 -10.85 41.05 -0.61
N GLY A 777 -9.85 41.04 0.26
CA GLY A 777 -9.42 39.87 1.01
C GLY A 777 -8.63 38.85 0.18
N GLN A 778 -8.26 39.19 -1.05
CA GLN A 778 -7.74 38.28 -2.08
C GLN A 778 -6.62 38.93 -2.92
N LEU A 779 -5.55 38.17 -3.18
CA LEU A 779 -4.43 38.57 -4.00
C LEU A 779 -4.38 37.77 -5.31
N ASP A 780 -4.62 38.43 -6.44
CA ASP A 780 -4.32 37.87 -7.76
C ASP A 780 -2.80 37.86 -8.06
N LEU A 781 -2.41 37.19 -9.14
CA LEU A 781 -1.01 37.08 -9.59
C LEU A 781 -0.31 38.44 -9.80
N THR A 782 -1.06 39.48 -10.18
CA THR A 782 -0.55 40.83 -10.42
C THR A 782 -0.26 41.54 -9.11
N LYS A 783 -1.19 41.46 -8.15
CA LYS A 783 -0.99 41.95 -6.78
C LYS A 783 0.17 41.23 -6.08
N LEU A 784 0.35 39.92 -6.30
CA LEU A 784 1.49 39.16 -5.77
C LEU A 784 2.83 39.57 -6.42
N SER A 785 2.88 39.78 -7.74
CA SER A 785 4.06 40.32 -8.41
C SER A 785 4.41 41.75 -7.92
N TRP A 786 3.39 42.56 -7.61
CA TRP A 786 3.59 43.86 -6.97
C TRP A 786 4.11 43.71 -5.53
N ALA A 787 3.56 42.80 -4.73
CA ALA A 787 4.03 42.49 -3.38
C ALA A 787 5.51 42.05 -3.36
N GLN A 788 5.94 41.28 -4.37
CA GLN A 788 7.33 40.89 -4.56
C GLN A 788 8.22 42.13 -4.78
N LYS A 789 7.85 43.01 -5.71
CA LYS A 789 8.59 44.27 -5.97
C LYS A 789 8.68 45.19 -4.74
N GLN A 790 7.70 45.14 -3.83
CA GLN A 790 7.70 45.89 -2.58
C GLN A 790 8.45 45.19 -1.42
N GLY A 791 9.15 44.08 -1.67
CA GLY A 791 9.88 43.34 -0.65
C GLY A 791 9.00 42.51 0.29
N GLY A 792 7.71 42.37 -0.02
CA GLY A 792 6.79 41.48 0.70
C GLY A 792 6.98 40.00 0.35
N ILE A 793 7.57 39.70 -0.80
CA ILE A 793 8.01 38.35 -1.23
C ILE A 793 9.45 38.50 -1.75
N PRO A 794 10.38 37.55 -1.51
CA PRO A 794 11.74 37.63 -2.03
C PRO A 794 11.80 37.82 -3.56
N ASN A 795 12.50 38.86 -4.02
CA ASN A 795 12.76 39.13 -5.44
C ASN A 795 13.60 38.04 -6.15
N THR A 796 14.15 37.09 -5.39
CA THR A 796 14.94 35.96 -5.89
C THR A 796 14.11 34.81 -6.48
N ILE A 797 12.77 34.86 -6.34
CA ILE A 797 11.86 33.83 -6.85
C ILE A 797 11.45 34.18 -8.30
N PRO A 798 11.75 33.33 -9.31
CA PRO A 798 11.30 33.56 -10.68
C PRO A 798 9.77 33.60 -10.79
N ALA A 799 9.24 34.37 -11.74
CA ALA A 799 7.80 34.53 -11.94
C ALA A 799 7.06 33.19 -12.14
N ASP A 800 7.71 32.21 -12.78
CA ASP A 800 7.13 30.88 -13.02
C ASP A 800 7.05 30.04 -11.73
N GLN A 801 8.03 30.17 -10.82
CA GLN A 801 7.94 29.57 -9.48
C GLN A 801 6.83 30.25 -8.66
N LEU A 802 6.71 31.59 -8.74
CA LEU A 802 5.62 32.28 -8.04
C LEU A 802 4.24 31.84 -8.57
N ARG A 803 4.10 31.65 -9.89
CA ARG A 803 2.87 31.12 -10.52
C ARG A 803 2.58 29.69 -10.06
N TRP A 804 3.57 28.81 -10.06
CA TRP A 804 3.42 27.43 -9.57
C TRP A 804 3.03 27.38 -8.09
N MET A 805 3.63 28.24 -7.25
CA MET A 805 3.29 28.34 -5.83
C MET A 805 1.86 28.81 -5.60
N VAL A 806 1.37 29.77 -6.40
CA VAL A 806 -0.03 30.21 -6.34
C VAL A 806 -0.97 29.07 -6.73
N GLN A 807 -0.71 28.37 -7.83
CA GLN A 807 -1.51 27.23 -8.28
C GLN A 807 -1.51 26.06 -7.28
N SER A 808 -0.44 25.90 -6.50
CA SER A 808 -0.29 24.82 -5.52
C SER A 808 -1.02 25.10 -4.20
N VAL A 809 -1.44 26.34 -3.93
CA VAL A 809 -2.05 26.74 -2.66
C VAL A 809 -3.46 27.32 -2.83
N ASP A 810 -3.83 27.82 -4.02
CA ASP A 810 -5.20 28.18 -4.41
C ASP A 810 -6.09 26.93 -4.54
N ALA A 811 -6.66 26.52 -3.42
CA ALA A 811 -7.46 25.30 -3.29
C ALA A 811 -8.78 25.37 -4.08
N GLY A 812 -9.21 26.57 -4.50
CA GLY A 812 -10.40 26.79 -5.33
C GLY A 812 -10.12 26.88 -6.83
N HIS A 813 -8.85 26.84 -7.26
CA HIS A 813 -8.42 27.13 -8.64
C HIS A 813 -8.99 28.46 -9.19
N SER A 814 -9.15 29.43 -8.28
CA SER A 814 -9.80 30.72 -8.48
C SER A 814 -8.89 31.78 -9.13
N GLY A 815 -7.59 31.52 -9.21
CA GLY A 815 -6.57 32.48 -9.64
C GLY A 815 -6.23 33.56 -8.61
N VAL A 816 -6.80 33.47 -7.40
CA VAL A 816 -6.62 34.42 -6.30
C VAL A 816 -6.27 33.71 -4.99
N VAL A 817 -5.46 34.39 -4.18
CA VAL A 817 -4.88 33.85 -2.95
C VAL A 817 -5.44 34.60 -1.75
N SER A 818 -6.12 33.90 -0.84
CA SER A 818 -6.57 34.44 0.44
C SER A 818 -5.41 34.69 1.41
N PHE A 819 -5.67 35.39 2.52
CA PHE A 819 -4.66 35.65 3.55
C PHE A 819 -4.00 34.37 4.09
N TRP A 820 -4.75 33.28 4.25
CA TRP A 820 -4.22 32.02 4.78
C TRP A 820 -3.35 31.27 3.77
N GLU A 821 -3.72 31.31 2.50
CA GLU A 821 -2.94 30.73 1.40
C GLU A 821 -1.64 31.53 1.18
N PHE A 822 -1.71 32.86 1.28
CA PHE A 822 -0.54 33.74 1.27
C PHE A 822 0.39 33.48 2.47
N LEU A 823 -0.18 33.22 3.65
CA LEU A 823 0.59 32.84 4.83
C LEU A 823 1.30 31.49 4.60
N GLY A 824 0.64 30.50 3.98
CA GLY A 824 1.24 29.24 3.57
C GLY A 824 2.43 29.40 2.61
N ILE A 825 2.27 30.24 1.57
CA ILE A 825 3.35 30.62 0.64
C ILE A 825 4.55 31.21 1.40
N GLN A 826 4.32 32.14 2.33
CA GLN A 826 5.38 32.79 3.10
C GLN A 826 6.12 31.82 4.04
N MET A 827 5.38 30.93 4.69
CA MET A 827 5.97 29.91 5.58
C MET A 827 6.79 28.88 4.80
N PHE A 828 6.32 28.46 3.61
CA PHE A 828 7.12 27.63 2.70
C PHE A 828 8.45 28.30 2.30
N LEU A 829 8.44 29.61 2.05
CA LEU A 829 9.65 30.36 1.69
C LEU A 829 10.61 30.51 2.88
N MET A 830 10.12 30.81 4.08
CA MET A 830 10.95 30.83 5.29
C MET A 830 11.60 29.47 5.57
N MET A 831 10.87 28.36 5.36
CA MET A 831 11.42 27.00 5.47
C MET A 831 12.48 26.72 4.39
N ARG A 832 12.21 27.06 3.13
CA ARG A 832 13.13 26.80 2.00
C ARG A 832 14.41 27.65 2.06
N LEU A 833 14.34 28.85 2.64
CA LEU A 833 15.48 29.75 2.82
C LEU A 833 16.29 29.47 4.10
N GLY A 834 15.89 28.48 4.90
CA GLY A 834 16.69 27.96 6.01
C GLY A 834 16.75 28.88 7.23
N GLU A 835 15.71 29.70 7.47
CA GLU A 835 15.63 30.51 8.68
C GLU A 835 15.50 29.62 9.93
N LYS A 836 16.53 29.66 10.78
CA LYS A 836 16.64 28.77 11.95
C LYS A 836 15.62 29.15 13.02
N GLY A 837 14.53 28.39 13.13
CA GLY A 837 13.59 28.52 14.26
C GLY A 837 12.21 27.89 14.10
N PHE A 838 11.88 27.24 12.98
CA PHE A 838 10.52 26.76 12.69
C PHE A 838 10.40 25.23 12.69
N ASP A 839 9.47 24.68 13.48
CA ASP A 839 9.14 23.24 13.49
C ASP A 839 7.93 22.94 12.59
N PHE A 840 8.19 22.24 11.49
CA PHE A 840 7.20 21.85 10.49
C PHE A 840 6.14 20.86 11.00
N ARG A 841 6.48 20.04 12.01
CA ARG A 841 5.63 18.94 12.49
C ARG A 841 4.47 19.44 13.34
N GLU A 842 4.72 20.45 14.17
CA GLU A 842 3.68 21.13 14.96
C GLU A 842 2.71 21.91 14.05
N TRP A 843 3.22 22.52 12.98
CA TRP A 843 2.40 23.28 12.03
C TRP A 843 1.44 22.40 11.22
N LEU A 844 1.88 21.26 10.68
CA LEU A 844 0.97 20.30 10.04
C LEU A 844 -0.14 19.83 11.00
N THR A 845 0.20 19.65 12.28
CA THR A 845 -0.75 19.30 13.34
C THR A 845 -1.75 20.43 13.63
N PHE A 846 -1.34 21.70 13.48
CA PHE A 846 -2.22 22.87 13.61
C PHE A 846 -3.14 23.02 12.39
N VAL A 847 -2.63 22.89 11.16
CA VAL A 847 -3.43 22.96 9.92
C VAL A 847 -4.50 21.87 9.91
N ALA A 848 -4.13 20.62 10.18
CA ALA A 848 -5.07 19.49 10.25
C ALA A 848 -6.18 19.68 11.31
N LYS A 849 -5.92 20.40 12.41
CA LYS A 849 -6.92 20.74 13.43
C LYS A 849 -7.78 21.95 13.06
N SER A 850 -7.27 22.85 12.22
CA SER A 850 -7.95 24.09 11.82
C SER A 850 -8.86 23.91 10.59
N TRP A 851 -8.62 22.85 9.80
CA TRP A 851 -9.37 22.49 8.59
C TRP A 851 -10.60 21.58 8.85
N HIS A 852 -11.32 21.81 9.96
CA HIS A 852 -12.60 21.13 10.18
C HIS A 852 -13.74 21.92 9.48
N PRO A 853 -14.60 21.29 8.65
CA PRO A 853 -15.59 22.02 7.82
C PRO A 853 -16.66 22.84 8.57
N ASN A 854 -16.79 22.69 9.89
CA ASN A 854 -17.90 23.23 10.68
C ASN A 854 -17.70 24.69 11.16
N HIS A 855 -16.71 25.42 10.64
CA HIS A 855 -16.36 26.78 11.09
C HIS A 855 -16.58 27.90 10.06
N PHE A 856 -17.46 27.69 9.07
CA PHE A 856 -18.01 28.77 8.26
C PHE A 856 -19.33 29.31 8.85
N PRO A 857 -19.45 30.60 9.19
CA PRO A 857 -20.72 31.19 9.57
C PRO A 857 -21.64 31.28 8.34
N SER A 858 -22.82 30.68 8.43
CA SER A 858 -23.83 30.73 7.39
C SER A 858 -24.29 32.17 7.13
N ARG A 859 -24.05 32.68 5.91
CA ARG A 859 -24.64 33.94 5.45
C ARG A 859 -26.12 33.73 5.14
N SER A 860 -26.97 33.92 6.15
CA SER A 860 -28.40 34.20 5.93
C SER A 860 -28.60 35.71 5.77
N SER A 861 -29.03 36.12 4.57
CA SER A 861 -29.71 37.39 4.33
C SER A 861 -30.82 37.15 3.31
N PRO A 862 -32.03 37.72 3.52
CA PRO A 862 -33.19 37.37 2.73
C PRO A 862 -33.22 38.10 1.38
N MET A 863 -33.78 37.44 0.36
CA MET A 863 -34.27 38.08 -0.86
C MET A 863 -35.77 37.78 -1.03
N PRO A 864 -36.53 38.67 -1.68
CA PRO A 864 -37.97 38.79 -1.44
C PRO A 864 -38.81 37.78 -2.22
N SER A 865 -40.01 37.54 -1.68
CA SER A 865 -41.09 36.85 -2.37
C SER A 865 -41.49 37.60 -3.65
N MET A 866 -41.35 36.96 -4.81
CA MET A 866 -42.19 37.22 -5.96
C MET A 866 -42.90 35.94 -6.36
N SER A 867 -44.20 35.90 -6.10
CA SER A 867 -45.11 34.89 -6.63
C SER A 867 -45.24 35.07 -8.14
N GLN A 868 -44.97 34.02 -8.91
CA GLN A 868 -45.50 33.87 -10.26
C GLN A 868 -46.27 32.56 -10.35
N GLU A 869 -47.55 32.67 -10.65
CA GLU A 869 -48.46 31.57 -10.91
C GLU A 869 -48.09 30.90 -12.24
N LEU A 870 -47.98 29.57 -12.28
CA LEU A 870 -48.22 28.77 -13.47
C LEU A 870 -48.86 27.42 -13.07
N PRO A 871 -49.65 26.79 -13.96
CA PRO A 871 -50.73 25.89 -13.56
C PRO A 871 -50.35 24.40 -13.45
N HIS A 872 -51.27 23.63 -12.86
CA HIS A 872 -51.29 22.17 -12.83
C HIS A 872 -50.96 21.48 -14.17
N PRO A 873 -50.24 20.36 -14.12
CA PRO A 873 -50.41 19.27 -15.08
C PRO A 873 -51.34 18.17 -14.53
N PHE A 874 -52.14 17.67 -15.45
CA PHE A 874 -53.11 16.59 -15.36
C PHE A 874 -52.65 15.32 -14.63
N ASN A 875 -53.61 14.77 -13.90
CA ASN A 875 -53.68 13.35 -13.54
C ASN A 875 -54.00 12.52 -14.80
N MET A 876 -53.18 11.51 -15.13
CA MET A 876 -53.59 10.41 -16.01
C MET A 876 -53.01 9.09 -15.53
N SER A 877 -53.91 8.18 -15.20
CA SER A 877 -53.67 6.76 -15.01
C SER A 877 -53.38 6.05 -16.33
N TYR A 878 -52.39 5.17 -16.34
CA TYR A 878 -52.45 3.86 -17.01
C TYR A 878 -51.54 2.87 -16.29
#